data_AF-A0A3B1ASP6-F1
#
_entry.id   AF-A0A3B1ASP6-F1
#
_cell.length_a   1.000
_cell.length_b   1.000
_cell.length_c   1.000
_cell.angle_alpha   90.00
_cell.angle_beta   90.00
_cell.angle_gamma   90.00
#
_symmetry.space_group_name_H-M   'P 1'
#
loop_
_entity.id
_entity.type
_entity.pdbx_description
1 polymer ?
#
loop_
_entity_poly.entity_id
_entity_poly.type
_entity_poly.pdbx_seq_one_letter_code
_entity_poly.pdbx_strand_id
1 'polypeptide(L)'
;MPVIKQLTAIPTGQKYRYFLIMISCLLFFAPFAFLPGLVGNSDFCGELCIRRFFLYFPGMSLADLGNQLTVAWIGVIVLSLILTMTFFFGRMWCSYICPVGGFPELVSRTLNDRWKIEYRALPQVPIRYGYFSVYLILMPILGISACTLCNFITVPRLFESLSGGFMGLMYVFSTIGLVNIALLFLLGFFASKGRAYCQFLCPIGALDGLVNRLGSMFKFTRRIRVERSRCTGCNMCARNCMTGAIKMIDQIAVVDQHSCMSCHECVDVCDWGAIDWLSVHPNRDDPKRKKKGIDFHPQLDWVAVHVKQAGKNNRVPLNWGRIISTVLFALIIMFVILTQVQAEKRHSDPDGCLSCHQLSGLDYINQDGVLRSASIDIAHYYSSLHGSVPCKDCHRKIQDYPHKAKNGEVDCSESCHVEEPSVGEAYTHKNVVKEFSASVHGDGKSKGFTGANRLTESEEEQNPSCRTCHNNSLYIDETQLSSFKKDFSHTETECGNCHKGEVWLSQFGGHILRRFIENRWDKKQQNAICKQCHDDPQRMRKVKLKDKETGKEQKPGLRLILASASYDMSLHGKLVNNDKSSGASCNECHTPGVKKHSVLAKDNIDSSTYSKNLDKTCGLSECHAYSEHVINEIFLKTDMHDLDLLPINYKYLDDEIIIRQSGWSKALMLLAPVVIVLAIGMLFSMLFGKKRKGVVFSRFGGDYFQRKMIGRKPKGEVKKKKAMQQKKRIKP
;
A
#
# COMPACT_ATOMS: atom_id res chain seq x y z
N MET A 1 -35.42 11.51 35.91
CA MET A 1 -35.91 12.92 35.91
C MET A 1 -34.95 13.98 35.32
N PRO A 2 -33.61 13.96 35.47
CA PRO A 2 -32.75 15.04 34.94
C PRO A 2 -32.60 15.06 33.41
N VAL A 3 -32.63 13.90 32.75
CA VAL A 3 -32.47 13.79 31.29
C VAL A 3 -33.66 14.40 30.52
N ILE A 4 -34.89 14.21 31.01
CA ILE A 4 -36.11 14.74 30.35
C ILE A 4 -36.13 16.28 30.40
N LYS A 5 -35.73 16.89 31.53
CA LYS A 5 -35.58 18.36 31.64
C LYS A 5 -34.47 18.92 30.73
N GLN A 6 -33.40 18.16 30.50
CA GLN A 6 -32.34 18.57 29.56
C GLN A 6 -32.81 18.50 28.10
N LEU A 7 -33.66 17.54 27.73
CA LEU A 7 -34.20 17.40 26.38
C LEU A 7 -35.23 18.50 26.04
N THR A 8 -36.03 18.95 27.00
CA THR A 8 -37.00 20.03 26.77
C THR A 8 -36.33 21.40 26.60
N ALA A 9 -35.15 21.61 27.19
CA ALA A 9 -34.36 22.84 27.11
C ALA A 9 -33.62 23.05 25.76
N ILE A 10 -33.65 22.07 24.85
CA ILE A 10 -32.99 22.18 23.53
C ILE A 10 -33.79 23.11 22.61
N PRO A 11 -33.17 24.11 21.97
CA PRO A 11 -33.84 24.98 20.98
C PRO A 11 -34.47 24.18 19.83
N THR A 12 -35.61 24.64 19.30
CA THR A 12 -36.36 23.93 18.24
C THR A 12 -35.51 23.66 16.99
N GLY A 13 -34.66 24.61 16.58
CA GLY A 13 -33.74 24.42 15.45
C GLY A 13 -32.71 23.30 15.68
N GLN A 14 -32.27 23.13 16.93
CA GLN A 14 -31.35 22.04 17.32
C GLN A 14 -32.05 20.69 17.39
N LYS A 15 -33.33 20.64 17.82
CA LYS A 15 -34.14 19.41 17.78
C LYS A 15 -34.25 18.88 16.34
N TYR A 16 -34.49 19.76 15.37
CA TYR A 16 -34.52 19.38 13.95
C TYR A 16 -33.16 18.82 13.47
N ARG A 17 -32.04 19.45 13.87
CA ARG A 17 -30.69 18.95 13.56
C ARG A 17 -30.49 17.53 14.10
N TYR A 18 -30.81 17.29 15.37
CA TYR A 18 -30.63 15.97 15.98
C TYR A 18 -31.55 14.93 15.35
N PHE A 19 -32.77 15.31 15.00
CA PHE A 19 -33.68 14.44 14.26
C PHE A 19 -33.09 14.00 12.91
N LEU A 20 -32.54 14.93 12.12
CA LEU A 20 -31.88 14.60 10.86
C LEU A 20 -30.65 13.71 11.04
N ILE A 21 -29.85 13.93 12.10
CA ILE A 21 -28.72 13.04 12.42
C ILE A 21 -29.22 11.64 12.75
N MET A 22 -30.27 11.49 13.57
CA MET A 22 -30.84 10.19 13.93
C MET A 22 -31.37 9.46 12.69
N ILE A 23 -32.12 10.15 11.83
CA ILE A 23 -32.57 9.59 10.53
C ILE A 23 -31.36 9.16 9.71
N SER A 24 -30.32 9.98 9.63
CA SER A 24 -29.13 9.64 8.85
C SER A 24 -28.42 8.41 9.40
N CYS A 25 -28.30 8.27 10.73
CA CYS A 25 -27.76 7.05 11.34
C CYS A 25 -28.60 5.81 10.98
N LEU A 26 -29.94 5.92 11.00
CA LEU A 26 -30.83 4.83 10.60
C LEU A 26 -30.69 4.50 9.10
N LEU A 27 -30.56 5.49 8.23
CA LEU A 27 -30.45 5.27 6.78
C LEU A 27 -29.10 4.70 6.36
N PHE A 28 -28.02 5.01 7.09
CA PHE A 28 -26.65 4.66 6.68
C PHE A 28 -25.99 3.54 7.49
N PHE A 29 -26.48 3.18 8.68
CA PHE A 29 -25.87 2.15 9.52
C PHE A 29 -26.79 0.95 9.73
N ALA A 30 -26.19 -0.22 9.98
CA ALA A 30 -26.90 -1.44 10.34
C ALA A 30 -27.74 -1.26 11.63
N PRO A 31 -28.86 -1.97 11.79
CA PRO A 31 -29.36 -3.06 10.95
C PRO A 31 -30.12 -2.62 9.70
N PHE A 32 -30.50 -1.34 9.60
CA PHE A 32 -31.34 -0.86 8.51
C PHE A 32 -30.54 -0.61 7.23
N ALA A 33 -29.39 0.05 7.34
CA ALA A 33 -28.41 0.32 6.27
C ALA A 33 -29.05 0.54 4.88
N PHE A 34 -30.16 1.28 4.83
CA PHE A 34 -31.05 1.33 3.68
C PHE A 34 -30.35 1.89 2.44
N LEU A 35 -29.61 2.99 2.60
CA LEU A 35 -28.90 3.63 1.49
C LEU A 35 -27.73 2.77 0.97
N PRO A 36 -26.85 2.20 1.82
CA PRO A 36 -25.89 1.19 1.38
C PRO A 36 -26.52 -0.02 0.67
N GLY A 37 -27.62 -0.55 1.22
CA GLY A 37 -28.31 -1.71 0.68
C GLY A 37 -28.88 -1.51 -0.73
N LEU A 38 -29.34 -0.30 -1.06
CA LEU A 38 -29.86 0.04 -2.41
C LEU A 38 -28.84 -0.12 -3.53
N VAL A 39 -27.55 -0.08 -3.22
CA VAL A 39 -26.43 -0.18 -4.17
C VAL A 39 -25.54 -1.39 -3.87
N GLY A 40 -26.09 -2.39 -3.17
CA GLY A 40 -25.41 -3.66 -2.91
C GLY A 40 -24.21 -3.58 -1.97
N ASN A 41 -24.04 -2.50 -1.19
CA ASN A 41 -22.97 -2.36 -0.20
C ASN A 41 -23.51 -2.51 1.23
N SER A 42 -22.74 -3.10 2.14
CA SER A 42 -23.11 -3.20 3.56
C SER A 42 -22.66 -2.00 4.40
N ASP A 43 -21.79 -1.15 3.85
CA ASP A 43 -21.22 0.01 4.52
C ASP A 43 -20.90 1.15 3.51
N PHE A 44 -20.13 2.16 3.95
CA PHE A 44 -19.64 3.25 3.10
C PHE A 44 -18.42 2.86 2.25
N CYS A 45 -18.15 1.57 2.03
CA CYS A 45 -17.10 1.09 1.14
C CYS A 45 -17.72 0.68 -0.22
N GLY A 46 -16.88 0.24 -1.17
CA GLY A 46 -17.34 -0.11 -2.51
C GLY A 46 -17.73 1.12 -3.34
N GLU A 47 -18.90 1.07 -3.98
CA GLU A 47 -19.38 2.10 -4.91
C GLU A 47 -19.71 3.43 -4.20
N LEU A 48 -20.17 3.36 -2.94
CA LEU A 48 -20.50 4.52 -2.10
C LEU A 48 -19.29 5.18 -1.43
N CYS A 49 -18.09 4.71 -1.71
CA CYS A 49 -16.90 5.17 -1.00
C CYS A 49 -16.54 6.62 -1.36
N ILE A 50 -17.04 7.56 -0.56
CA ILE A 50 -16.73 9.01 -0.61
C ILE A 50 -15.29 9.35 -0.20
N ARG A 51 -14.37 8.39 -0.21
CA ARG A 51 -12.95 8.55 0.15
C ARG A 51 -12.02 7.87 -0.84
N ARG A 52 -12.56 7.13 -1.81
CA ARG A 52 -11.76 6.28 -2.70
C ARG A 52 -10.78 7.09 -3.54
N PHE A 53 -11.11 8.34 -3.86
CA PHE A 53 -10.24 9.27 -4.58
C PHE A 53 -8.97 9.70 -3.81
N PHE A 54 -8.88 9.38 -2.51
CA PHE A 54 -7.66 9.62 -1.72
C PHE A 54 -6.65 8.47 -1.78
N LEU A 55 -6.98 7.36 -2.46
CA LEU A 55 -6.16 6.14 -2.49
C LEU A 55 -5.11 6.21 -3.61
N TYR A 56 -4.08 7.02 -3.43
CA TYR A 56 -2.96 7.08 -4.37
C TYR A 56 -1.73 6.35 -3.82
N PHE A 57 -1.38 5.19 -4.40
CA PHE A 57 -0.18 4.43 -4.00
C PHE A 57 1.03 4.75 -4.90
N PRO A 58 2.26 4.70 -4.39
CA PRO A 58 3.46 4.89 -5.20
C PRO A 58 3.49 3.92 -6.40
N GLY A 59 3.67 4.46 -7.61
CA GLY A 59 3.68 3.67 -8.86
C GLY A 59 2.33 3.59 -9.58
N MET A 60 1.28 4.20 -9.03
CA MET A 60 -0.04 4.25 -9.68
C MET A 60 -0.05 5.24 -10.85
N SER A 61 -0.51 4.77 -12.02
CA SER A 61 -0.69 5.62 -13.20
C SER A 61 -1.93 6.50 -13.07
N LEU A 62 -2.05 7.53 -13.93
CA LEU A 62 -3.25 8.36 -14.00
C LEU A 62 -4.49 7.53 -14.42
N ALA A 63 -4.29 6.46 -15.19
CA ALA A 63 -5.34 5.53 -15.59
C ALA A 63 -5.82 4.66 -14.42
N ASP A 64 -4.91 4.20 -13.55
CA ASP A 64 -5.26 3.46 -12.33
C ASP A 64 -6.07 4.33 -11.36
N LEU A 65 -5.68 5.60 -11.22
CA LEU A 65 -6.46 6.57 -10.45
C LEU A 65 -7.85 6.78 -11.08
N GLY A 66 -7.94 6.85 -12.41
CA GLY A 66 -9.20 6.89 -13.15
C GLY A 66 -10.09 5.67 -12.88
N ASN A 67 -9.52 4.47 -12.91
CA ASN A 67 -10.23 3.23 -12.62
C ASN A 67 -10.72 3.17 -11.16
N GLN A 68 -9.98 3.72 -10.21
CA GLN A 68 -10.49 3.82 -8.83
C GLN A 68 -11.66 4.79 -8.71
N LEU A 69 -11.65 5.88 -9.47
CA LEU A 69 -12.75 6.85 -9.50
C LEU A 69 -14.00 6.25 -10.17
N THR A 70 -13.85 5.43 -11.21
CA THR A 70 -14.98 4.76 -11.87
C THR A 70 -15.63 3.71 -10.97
N VAL A 71 -14.86 2.94 -10.18
CA VAL A 71 -15.44 1.95 -9.26
C VAL A 71 -16.20 2.58 -8.08
N ALA A 72 -15.86 3.79 -7.65
CA ALA A 72 -16.63 4.53 -6.63
C ALA A 72 -17.34 5.76 -7.20
N TRP A 73 -17.85 5.66 -8.43
CA TRP A 73 -18.47 6.77 -9.12
C TRP A 73 -19.63 7.40 -8.30
N ILE A 74 -20.43 6.59 -7.60
CA ILE A 74 -21.49 7.08 -6.69
C ILE A 74 -20.88 7.88 -5.53
N GLY A 75 -19.85 7.34 -4.88
CA GLY A 75 -19.11 8.02 -3.82
C GLY A 75 -18.50 9.34 -4.27
N VAL A 76 -17.96 9.40 -5.50
CA VAL A 76 -17.42 10.63 -6.10
C VAL A 76 -18.52 11.66 -6.34
N ILE A 77 -19.69 11.25 -6.83
CA ILE A 77 -20.85 12.13 -7.01
C ILE A 77 -21.33 12.66 -5.65
N VAL A 78 -21.46 11.80 -4.64
CA VAL A 78 -21.90 12.18 -3.29
C VAL A 78 -20.91 13.18 -2.68
N LEU A 79 -19.61 12.93 -2.75
CA LEU A 79 -18.61 13.90 -2.30
C LEU A 79 -18.73 15.21 -3.07
N SER A 80 -18.84 15.17 -4.39
CA SER A 80 -18.96 16.37 -5.22
C SER A 80 -20.18 17.20 -4.84
N LEU A 81 -21.30 16.55 -4.54
CA LEU A 81 -22.51 17.19 -4.02
C LEU A 81 -22.27 17.81 -2.64
N ILE A 82 -21.59 17.09 -1.73
CA ILE A 82 -21.22 17.61 -0.40
C ILE A 82 -20.35 18.85 -0.52
N LEU A 83 -19.33 18.84 -1.38
CA LEU A 83 -18.42 19.97 -1.59
C LEU A 83 -19.17 21.15 -2.24
N THR A 84 -20.02 20.89 -3.21
CA THR A 84 -20.87 21.91 -3.86
C THR A 84 -21.80 22.56 -2.84
N MET A 85 -22.51 21.75 -2.06
CA MET A 85 -23.36 22.24 -0.98
C MET A 85 -22.56 23.04 0.05
N THR A 86 -21.35 22.59 0.39
CA THR A 86 -20.43 23.29 1.30
C THR A 86 -19.99 24.64 0.75
N PHE A 87 -19.75 24.73 -0.55
CA PHE A 87 -19.40 25.99 -1.21
C PHE A 87 -20.51 27.04 -1.06
N PHE A 88 -21.77 26.64 -1.33
CA PHE A 88 -22.92 27.55 -1.31
C PHE A 88 -23.47 27.86 0.07
N PHE A 89 -23.48 26.89 0.98
CA PHE A 89 -24.25 26.94 2.23
C PHE A 89 -23.40 26.76 3.50
N GLY A 90 -22.09 26.56 3.33
CA GLY A 90 -21.18 26.15 4.39
C GLY A 90 -21.33 24.67 4.74
N ARG A 91 -20.60 24.22 5.76
CA ARG A 91 -20.44 22.79 6.12
C ARG A 91 -21.68 22.13 6.75
N MET A 92 -22.86 22.40 6.21
CA MET A 92 -24.16 21.92 6.63
C MET A 92 -24.27 20.38 6.58
N TRP A 93 -23.60 19.72 5.61
CA TRP A 93 -23.59 18.25 5.54
C TRP A 93 -22.93 17.66 6.78
N CYS A 94 -21.73 18.17 7.13
CA CYS A 94 -20.99 17.76 8.31
C CYS A 94 -21.81 17.93 9.61
N SER A 95 -22.64 18.97 9.73
CA SER A 95 -23.39 19.28 10.96
C SER A 95 -24.78 18.63 11.04
N TYR A 96 -25.53 18.54 9.93
CA TYR A 96 -26.93 18.07 9.94
C TYR A 96 -27.11 16.62 9.46
N ILE A 97 -26.26 16.14 8.55
CA ILE A 97 -26.54 14.88 7.83
C ILE A 97 -25.49 13.80 8.11
N CYS A 98 -24.20 14.15 8.17
CA CYS A 98 -23.11 13.18 8.32
C CYS A 98 -23.27 12.31 9.58
N PRO A 99 -23.59 11.00 9.45
CA PRO A 99 -23.88 10.14 10.59
C PRO A 99 -22.61 9.77 11.37
N VAL A 100 -21.45 9.73 10.69
CA VAL A 100 -20.14 9.41 11.29
C VAL A 100 -19.72 10.43 12.35
N GLY A 101 -19.97 11.72 12.10
CA GLY A 101 -19.72 12.77 13.08
C GLY A 101 -20.93 13.02 13.99
N GLY A 102 -22.14 12.84 13.48
CA GLY A 102 -23.38 13.11 14.21
C GLY A 102 -23.62 12.12 15.34
N PHE A 103 -23.31 10.84 15.14
CA PHE A 103 -23.48 9.81 16.17
C PHE A 103 -22.66 10.10 17.44
N PRO A 104 -21.33 10.37 17.37
CA PRO A 104 -20.58 10.72 18.57
C PRO A 104 -21.00 12.03 19.22
N GLU A 105 -21.54 12.98 18.46
CA GLU A 105 -22.14 14.19 19.02
C GLU A 105 -23.38 13.85 19.87
N LEU A 106 -24.30 13.02 19.35
CA LEU A 106 -25.50 12.62 20.08
C LEU A 106 -25.13 11.91 21.39
N VAL A 107 -24.16 10.97 21.33
CA VAL A 107 -23.68 10.24 22.52
C VAL A 107 -22.98 11.19 23.50
N SER A 108 -22.07 12.05 23.03
CA SER A 108 -21.37 13.01 23.91
C SER A 108 -22.36 13.92 24.66
N ARG A 109 -23.48 14.31 24.05
CA ARG A 109 -24.49 15.15 24.70
C ARG A 109 -25.28 14.43 25.80
N THR A 110 -25.41 13.11 25.75
CA THR A 110 -26.07 12.33 26.81
C THR A 110 -25.11 12.01 27.97
N LEU A 111 -23.80 12.09 27.75
CA LEU A 111 -22.80 11.90 28.79
C LEU A 111 -22.70 13.11 29.74
N ASN A 112 -22.35 12.83 30.99
CA ASN A 112 -22.11 13.86 32.01
C ASN A 112 -20.83 14.64 31.71
N ASP A 113 -20.84 15.96 31.96
CA ASP A 113 -19.72 16.88 31.70
C ASP A 113 -18.41 16.48 32.40
N ARG A 114 -18.46 15.74 33.52
CA ARG A 114 -17.25 15.22 34.19
C ARG A 114 -16.40 14.28 33.34
N TRP A 115 -17.02 13.61 32.36
CA TRP A 115 -16.35 12.67 31.46
C TRP A 115 -15.89 13.35 30.17
N LYS A 116 -16.16 14.65 29.99
CA LYS A 116 -15.89 15.36 28.75
C LYS A 116 -14.53 16.05 28.80
N ILE A 117 -13.77 15.88 27.72
CA ILE A 117 -12.46 16.46 27.50
C ILE A 117 -12.61 17.66 26.57
N GLU A 118 -12.06 18.80 26.98
CA GLU A 118 -12.15 20.05 26.25
C GLU A 118 -10.97 20.21 25.27
N TYR A 119 -11.24 20.09 23.97
CA TYR A 119 -10.22 20.18 22.92
C TYR A 119 -10.15 21.54 22.22
N ARG A 120 -11.05 22.49 22.53
CA ARG A 120 -11.12 23.79 21.83
C ARG A 120 -9.83 24.62 21.91
N ALA A 121 -9.00 24.42 22.93
CA ALA A 121 -7.74 25.13 23.10
C ALA A 121 -6.62 24.66 22.14
N LEU A 122 -6.75 23.48 21.53
CA LEU A 122 -5.74 22.93 20.63
C LEU A 122 -5.77 23.60 19.24
N PRO A 123 -4.63 23.66 18.53
CA PRO A 123 -4.55 24.22 17.18
C PRO A 123 -5.20 23.29 16.14
N GLN A 124 -6.52 23.37 16.01
CA GLN A 124 -7.34 22.48 15.18
C GLN A 124 -6.94 22.47 13.70
N VAL A 125 -6.71 23.65 13.12
CA VAL A 125 -6.38 23.81 11.69
C VAL A 125 -5.03 23.16 11.34
N PRO A 126 -3.91 23.49 12.00
CA PRO A 126 -2.63 22.82 11.75
C PRO A 126 -2.68 21.31 11.94
N ILE A 127 -3.32 20.82 13.01
CA ILE A 127 -3.45 19.37 13.27
C ILE A 127 -4.25 18.70 12.16
N ARG A 128 -5.36 19.30 11.73
CA ARG A 128 -6.20 18.77 10.65
C ARG A 128 -5.45 18.60 9.36
N TYR A 129 -4.77 19.63 8.89
CA TYR A 129 -4.05 19.57 7.62
C TYR A 129 -2.74 18.78 7.73
N GLY A 130 -2.12 18.72 8.91
CA GLY A 130 -1.00 17.81 9.18
C GLY A 130 -1.42 16.35 9.07
N TYR A 131 -2.51 15.96 9.75
CA TYR A 131 -3.08 14.62 9.62
C TYR A 131 -3.54 14.34 8.18
N PHE A 132 -4.19 15.30 7.52
CA PHE A 132 -4.60 15.15 6.12
C PHE A 132 -3.41 14.93 5.18
N SER A 133 -2.27 15.59 5.45
CA SER A 133 -1.03 15.36 4.67
C SER A 133 -0.47 13.97 4.91
N VAL A 134 -0.45 13.49 6.16
CA VAL A 134 -0.08 12.11 6.50
C VAL A 134 -1.02 11.10 5.83
N TYR A 135 -2.32 11.40 5.83
CA TYR A 135 -3.36 10.59 5.21
C TYR A 135 -3.19 10.47 3.69
N LEU A 136 -2.81 11.55 3.00
CA LEU A 136 -2.63 11.57 1.54
C LEU A 136 -1.26 11.08 1.07
N ILE A 137 -0.21 11.27 1.87
CA ILE A 137 1.18 11.08 1.43
C ILE A 137 1.82 9.90 2.16
N LEU A 138 1.88 9.95 3.49
CA LEU A 138 2.64 8.97 4.26
C LEU A 138 1.95 7.59 4.27
N MET A 139 0.64 7.53 4.49
CA MET A 139 -0.09 6.26 4.54
C MET A 139 0.06 5.46 3.23
N PRO A 140 -0.15 6.06 2.05
CA PRO A 140 0.08 5.31 0.82
C PRO A 140 1.54 4.98 0.53
N ILE A 141 2.50 5.84 0.93
CA ILE A 141 3.94 5.51 0.83
C ILE A 141 4.27 4.24 1.63
N LEU A 142 3.64 4.06 2.78
CA LEU A 142 3.79 2.87 3.61
C LEU A 142 2.97 1.66 3.12
N GLY A 143 2.26 1.78 1.99
CA GLY A 143 1.36 0.74 1.49
C GLY A 143 0.12 0.52 2.35
N ILE A 144 -0.15 1.41 3.32
CA ILE A 144 -1.30 1.32 4.21
C ILE A 144 -2.46 2.07 3.55
N SER A 145 -3.60 1.40 3.42
CA SER A 145 -4.82 2.08 2.98
C SER A 145 -5.17 3.20 3.95
N ALA A 146 -5.20 4.44 3.45
CA ALA A 146 -5.53 5.62 4.25
C ALA A 146 -6.90 5.47 4.95
N CYS A 147 -7.79 4.64 4.39
CA CYS A 147 -9.10 4.35 4.96
C CYS A 147 -9.06 3.62 6.32
N THR A 148 -7.95 2.96 6.66
CA THR A 148 -7.83 2.13 7.88
C THR A 148 -7.90 2.92 9.18
N LEU A 149 -7.53 4.20 9.22
CA LEU A 149 -7.50 5.02 10.44
C LEU A 149 -8.67 6.02 10.53
N CYS A 150 -9.81 5.67 9.93
CA CYS A 150 -10.88 6.63 9.68
C CYS A 150 -12.23 6.24 10.30
N ASN A 151 -12.95 7.19 10.92
CA ASN A 151 -14.27 6.88 11.50
C ASN A 151 -15.32 6.46 10.47
N PHE A 152 -15.09 6.69 9.18
CA PHE A 152 -15.94 6.20 8.10
C PHE A 152 -15.82 4.68 7.86
N ILE A 153 -14.83 3.99 8.43
CA ILE A 153 -14.83 2.53 8.58
C ILE A 153 -15.27 2.12 9.99
N THR A 154 -14.80 2.82 11.02
CA THR A 154 -15.03 2.45 12.42
C THR A 154 -16.49 2.48 12.85
N VAL A 155 -17.22 3.55 12.52
CA VAL A 155 -18.60 3.72 12.98
C VAL A 155 -19.53 2.69 12.30
N PRO A 156 -19.51 2.51 10.96
CA PRO A 156 -20.29 1.45 10.31
C PRO A 156 -20.00 0.05 10.87
N ARG A 157 -18.71 -0.30 11.04
CA ARG A 157 -18.31 -1.62 11.56
C ARG A 157 -18.71 -1.84 13.01
N LEU A 158 -18.73 -0.78 13.82
CA LEU A 158 -19.28 -0.84 15.18
C LEU A 158 -20.79 -1.15 15.16
N PHE A 159 -21.57 -0.49 14.31
CA PHE A 159 -23.01 -0.78 14.18
C PHE A 159 -23.27 -2.17 13.62
N GLU A 160 -22.50 -2.59 12.62
CA GLU A 160 -22.55 -3.96 12.07
C GLU A 160 -22.27 -5.00 13.17
N SER A 161 -21.25 -4.78 13.99
CA SER A 161 -20.94 -5.64 15.15
C SER A 161 -22.09 -5.70 16.16
N LEU A 162 -22.72 -4.56 16.47
CA LEU A 162 -23.86 -4.49 17.40
C LEU A 162 -25.11 -5.17 16.84
N SER A 163 -25.25 -5.24 15.53
CA SER A 163 -26.33 -5.97 14.84
C SER A 163 -26.04 -7.46 14.64
N GLY A 164 -24.90 -7.98 15.12
CA GLY A 164 -24.52 -9.39 14.99
C GLY A 164 -23.79 -9.74 13.69
N GLY A 165 -23.34 -8.74 12.91
CA GLY A 165 -22.60 -8.96 11.68
C GLY A 165 -21.16 -9.41 11.95
N PHE A 166 -20.77 -10.53 11.32
CA PHE A 166 -19.48 -11.19 11.53
C PHE A 166 -18.28 -10.28 11.22
N MET A 167 -18.32 -9.55 10.10
CA MET A 167 -17.22 -8.66 9.72
C MET A 167 -17.05 -7.46 10.67
N GLY A 168 -18.16 -6.94 11.20
CA GLY A 168 -18.14 -5.90 12.23
C GLY A 168 -17.48 -6.42 13.51
N LEU A 169 -17.84 -7.62 13.94
CA LEU A 169 -17.27 -8.27 15.13
C LEU A 169 -15.75 -8.46 14.98
N MET A 170 -15.31 -9.02 13.85
CA MET A 170 -13.89 -9.21 13.53
C MET A 170 -13.12 -7.88 13.51
N TYR A 171 -13.73 -6.82 12.98
CA TYR A 171 -13.13 -5.49 13.00
C TYR A 171 -12.96 -4.97 14.43
N VAL A 172 -14.01 -5.01 15.26
CA VAL A 172 -13.98 -4.47 16.64
C VAL A 172 -12.89 -5.12 17.50
N PHE A 173 -12.63 -6.42 17.31
CA PHE A 173 -11.58 -7.15 18.03
C PHE A 173 -10.20 -7.12 17.37
N SER A 174 -10.08 -6.56 16.15
CA SER A 174 -8.79 -6.35 15.51
C SER A 174 -7.99 -5.22 16.17
N THR A 175 -6.66 -5.27 16.09
CA THR A 175 -5.78 -4.20 16.61
C THR A 175 -6.12 -2.82 16.01
N ILE A 176 -6.42 -2.77 14.70
CA ILE A 176 -6.81 -1.54 14.01
C ILE A 176 -8.16 -1.04 14.52
N GLY A 177 -9.13 -1.95 14.68
CA GLY A 177 -10.44 -1.61 15.23
C GLY A 177 -10.35 -1.08 16.65
N LEU A 178 -9.57 -1.70 17.53
CA LEU A 178 -9.36 -1.24 18.90
C LEU A 178 -8.75 0.16 18.95
N VAL A 179 -7.71 0.44 18.15
CA VAL A 179 -7.11 1.80 18.05
C VAL A 179 -8.15 2.82 17.60
N ASN A 180 -8.90 2.51 16.55
CA ASN A 180 -9.90 3.44 16.03
C ASN A 180 -11.11 3.62 16.95
N ILE A 181 -11.53 2.57 17.65
CA ILE A 181 -12.59 2.65 18.66
C ILE A 181 -12.08 3.50 19.82
N ALA A 182 -10.84 3.33 20.27
CA ALA A 182 -10.25 4.22 21.27
C ALA A 182 -10.26 5.70 20.81
N LEU A 183 -9.89 5.96 19.55
CA LEU A 183 -9.99 7.30 18.96
C LEU A 183 -11.43 7.82 18.88
N LEU A 184 -12.40 6.97 18.54
CA LEU A 184 -13.83 7.29 18.52
C LEU A 184 -14.33 7.66 19.92
N PHE A 185 -13.89 6.95 20.96
CA PHE A 185 -14.24 7.28 22.34
C PHE A 185 -13.58 8.59 22.77
N LEU A 186 -12.27 8.75 22.56
CA LEU A 186 -11.52 9.93 23.01
C LEU A 186 -11.89 11.23 22.27
N LEU A 187 -12.04 11.16 20.95
CA LEU A 187 -12.29 12.31 20.08
C LEU A 187 -13.75 12.42 19.61
N GLY A 188 -14.59 11.45 20.00
CA GLY A 188 -16.03 11.44 19.78
C GLY A 188 -16.75 11.48 21.12
N PHE A 189 -17.04 10.34 21.73
CA PHE A 189 -17.94 10.26 22.90
C PHE A 189 -17.50 11.14 24.08
N PHE A 190 -16.23 11.07 24.48
CA PHE A 190 -15.67 11.86 25.56
C PHE A 190 -15.20 13.25 25.11
N ALA A 191 -15.27 13.60 23.82
CA ALA A 191 -14.98 14.96 23.42
C ALA A 191 -16.11 15.90 23.80
N SER A 192 -15.78 17.11 24.27
CA SER A 192 -16.74 18.20 24.48
C SER A 192 -17.53 18.42 23.19
N LYS A 193 -18.85 18.21 23.24
CA LYS A 193 -19.81 18.29 22.10
C LYS A 193 -19.61 17.24 20.99
N GLY A 194 -18.70 16.28 21.16
CA GLY A 194 -18.57 15.06 20.36
C GLY A 194 -18.10 15.19 18.92
N ARG A 195 -17.49 16.32 18.54
CA ARG A 195 -17.06 16.59 17.16
C ARG A 195 -15.55 16.75 16.97
N ALA A 196 -14.73 16.41 17.98
CA ALA A 196 -13.28 16.61 17.90
C ALA A 196 -12.63 15.82 16.75
N TYR A 197 -13.06 14.59 16.47
CA TYR A 197 -12.57 13.83 15.31
C TYR A 197 -12.77 14.59 13.98
N CYS A 198 -13.94 15.21 13.80
CA CYS A 198 -14.26 16.01 12.62
C CYS A 198 -13.40 17.28 12.51
N GLN A 199 -12.85 17.75 13.62
CA GLN A 199 -12.00 18.94 13.70
C GLN A 199 -10.52 18.64 13.49
N PHE A 200 -10.04 17.45 13.88
CA PHE A 200 -8.62 17.11 13.90
C PHE A 200 -8.21 16.05 12.88
N LEU A 201 -9.05 15.04 12.62
CA LEU A 201 -8.61 13.83 11.89
C LEU A 201 -9.50 13.47 10.69
N CYS A 202 -10.63 14.13 10.48
CA CYS A 202 -11.51 13.80 9.36
C CYS A 202 -10.97 14.34 8.03
N PRO A 203 -10.62 13.49 7.04
CA PRO A 203 -10.11 13.94 5.74
C PRO A 203 -11.17 14.70 4.92
N ILE A 204 -12.43 14.27 4.97
CA ILE A 204 -13.55 14.99 4.35
C ILE A 204 -13.73 16.36 5.03
N GLY A 205 -13.57 16.41 6.36
CA GLY A 205 -13.63 17.66 7.11
C GLY A 205 -12.47 18.63 6.80
N ALA A 206 -11.35 18.13 6.28
CA ALA A 206 -10.25 18.95 5.77
C ALA A 206 -10.62 19.60 4.44
N LEU A 207 -11.14 18.82 3.48
CA LEU A 207 -11.64 19.35 2.21
C LEU A 207 -12.80 20.33 2.39
N ASP A 208 -13.83 19.96 3.16
CA ASP A 208 -14.97 20.83 3.46
C ASP A 208 -14.53 22.13 4.15
N GLY A 209 -13.52 22.06 5.02
CA GLY A 209 -12.94 23.24 5.67
C GLY A 209 -12.27 24.20 4.69
N LEU A 210 -11.63 23.67 3.65
CA LEU A 210 -11.04 24.46 2.57
C LEU A 210 -12.11 25.06 1.66
N VAL A 211 -13.09 24.25 1.25
CA VAL A 211 -14.20 24.70 0.39
C VAL A 211 -15.08 25.73 1.09
N ASN A 212 -15.36 25.58 2.39
CA ASN A 212 -16.12 26.59 3.13
C ASN A 212 -15.36 27.92 3.23
N ARG A 213 -14.03 27.87 3.42
CA ARG A 213 -13.20 29.08 3.37
C ARG A 213 -13.24 29.72 1.98
N LEU A 214 -13.10 28.93 0.93
CA LEU A 214 -13.16 29.41 -0.45
C LEU A 214 -14.51 30.07 -0.74
N GLY A 215 -15.60 29.37 -0.40
CA GLY A 215 -16.96 29.91 -0.49
C GLY A 215 -17.10 31.23 0.28
N SER A 216 -16.45 31.38 1.45
CA SER A 216 -16.51 32.59 2.29
C SER A 216 -16.09 33.88 1.58
N MET A 217 -15.30 33.76 0.51
CA MET A 217 -14.85 34.89 -0.31
C MET A 217 -15.95 35.43 -1.23
N PHE A 218 -17.01 34.66 -1.49
CA PHE A 218 -18.10 35.02 -2.39
C PHE A 218 -19.33 35.58 -1.65
N LYS A 219 -19.97 36.59 -2.24
CA LYS A 219 -21.10 37.33 -1.65
C LYS A 219 -22.47 36.66 -1.86
N PHE A 220 -22.61 35.73 -2.81
CA PHE A 220 -23.88 35.04 -3.07
C PHE A 220 -24.08 33.79 -2.22
N THR A 221 -23.04 33.35 -1.52
CA THR A 221 -23.04 32.11 -0.74
C THR A 221 -23.37 32.40 0.72
N ARG A 222 -24.17 31.55 1.34
CA ARG A 222 -24.68 31.69 2.72
C ARG A 222 -23.83 30.91 3.72
N ARG A 223 -23.56 31.50 4.88
CA ARG A 223 -22.85 30.87 5.99
C ARG A 223 -22.99 31.69 7.26
N ILE A 224 -22.56 31.14 8.39
CA ILE A 224 -22.53 31.85 9.65
C ILE A 224 -21.61 33.07 9.57
N ARG A 225 -22.21 34.25 9.70
CA ARG A 225 -21.53 35.55 9.67
C ARG A 225 -22.01 36.41 10.82
N VAL A 226 -21.17 37.36 11.23
CA VAL A 226 -21.46 38.31 12.29
C VAL A 226 -21.74 39.67 11.67
N GLU A 227 -22.90 40.21 12.01
CA GLU A 227 -23.27 41.60 11.91
C GLU A 227 -22.55 42.41 12.98
N ARG A 228 -21.57 43.20 12.57
CA ARG A 228 -20.78 44.02 13.51
C ARG A 228 -21.64 45.08 14.19
N SER A 229 -22.61 45.67 13.48
CA SER A 229 -23.49 46.73 13.99
C SER A 229 -24.41 46.26 15.12
N ARG A 230 -24.77 44.96 15.14
CA ARG A 230 -25.62 44.34 16.17
C ARG A 230 -24.85 43.62 17.28
N CYS A 231 -23.56 43.37 17.09
CA CYS A 231 -22.75 42.62 18.07
C CYS A 231 -22.48 43.46 19.32
N THR A 232 -22.79 42.90 20.49
CA THR A 232 -22.55 43.55 21.80
C THR A 232 -21.29 43.08 22.51
N GLY A 233 -20.54 42.14 21.92
CA GLY A 233 -19.32 41.61 22.53
C GLY A 233 -19.54 40.68 23.73
N CYS A 234 -20.78 40.24 24.00
CA CYS A 234 -21.14 39.44 25.18
C CYS A 234 -20.50 38.03 25.26
N ASN A 235 -19.80 37.59 24.21
CA ASN A 235 -19.06 36.32 24.14
C ASN A 235 -19.90 35.02 24.24
N MET A 236 -21.24 35.12 24.27
CA MET A 236 -22.14 33.96 24.37
C MET A 236 -21.99 33.01 23.17
N CYS A 237 -21.89 33.57 21.96
CA CYS A 237 -21.71 32.79 20.73
C CYS A 237 -20.41 31.98 20.73
N ALA A 238 -19.29 32.53 21.23
CA ALA A 238 -18.01 31.82 21.25
C ALA A 238 -17.96 30.75 22.34
N ARG A 239 -18.55 31.02 23.51
CA ARG A 239 -18.66 30.02 24.59
C ARG A 239 -19.47 28.79 24.16
N ASN A 240 -20.53 29.00 23.38
CA ASN A 240 -21.42 27.94 22.91
C ASN A 240 -21.03 27.40 21.53
N CYS A 241 -19.97 27.92 20.91
CA CYS A 241 -19.50 27.40 19.63
C CYS A 241 -18.97 25.98 19.81
N MET A 242 -19.68 25.01 19.23
CA MET A 242 -19.34 23.59 19.25
C MET A 242 -17.90 23.33 18.81
N THR A 243 -17.42 24.08 17.82
CA THR A 243 -16.08 23.87 17.27
C THR A 243 -15.04 24.86 17.78
N GLY A 244 -15.40 25.82 18.63
CA GLY A 244 -14.49 26.90 18.99
C GLY A 244 -14.02 27.74 17.78
N ALA A 245 -14.80 27.78 16.70
CA ALA A 245 -14.49 28.56 15.50
C ALA A 245 -14.66 30.08 15.69
N ILE A 246 -15.22 30.54 16.80
CA ILE A 246 -15.49 31.97 17.03
C ILE A 246 -14.45 32.52 17.99
N LYS A 247 -13.79 33.61 17.59
CA LYS A 247 -12.86 34.39 18.41
C LYS A 247 -13.41 35.79 18.63
N MET A 248 -13.14 36.37 19.80
CA MET A 248 -13.45 37.78 20.07
C MET A 248 -12.23 38.62 19.70
N ILE A 249 -12.38 39.49 18.70
CA ILE A 249 -11.34 40.44 18.26
C ILE A 249 -11.96 41.83 18.35
N ASP A 250 -11.32 42.74 19.10
CA ASP A 250 -11.84 44.09 19.35
C ASP A 250 -13.29 44.09 19.89
N GLN A 251 -13.57 43.16 20.82
CA GLN A 251 -14.90 42.93 21.39
C GLN A 251 -15.98 42.52 20.37
N ILE A 252 -15.62 42.20 19.13
CA ILE A 252 -16.54 41.71 18.10
C ILE A 252 -16.26 40.23 17.83
N ALA A 253 -17.33 39.45 17.68
CA ALA A 253 -17.22 38.05 17.30
C ALA A 253 -16.75 37.90 15.84
N VAL A 254 -15.71 37.10 15.62
CA VAL A 254 -15.16 36.77 14.31
C VAL A 254 -15.18 35.25 14.13
N VAL A 255 -15.77 34.80 13.02
CA VAL A 255 -15.96 33.39 12.72
C VAL A 255 -14.84 32.91 11.80
N ASP A 256 -14.04 31.94 12.25
CA ASP A 256 -13.10 31.21 11.42
C ASP A 256 -13.84 30.19 10.54
N GLN A 257 -13.86 30.46 9.24
CA GLN A 257 -14.58 29.65 8.27
C GLN A 257 -13.89 28.29 7.99
N HIS A 258 -12.61 28.12 8.33
CA HIS A 258 -11.98 26.79 8.24
C HIS A 258 -12.51 25.82 9.30
N SER A 259 -12.85 26.35 10.47
CA SER A 259 -13.25 25.58 11.65
C SER A 259 -14.77 25.57 11.88
N CYS A 260 -15.51 26.50 11.27
CA CYS A 260 -16.96 26.57 11.42
C CYS A 260 -17.66 25.40 10.73
N MET A 261 -18.47 24.65 11.48
CA MET A 261 -19.30 23.56 10.96
C MET A 261 -20.72 23.98 10.58
N SER A 262 -21.06 25.28 10.63
CA SER A 262 -22.43 25.77 10.33
C SER A 262 -23.51 24.99 11.10
N CYS A 263 -23.31 24.81 12.40
CA CYS A 263 -24.21 24.02 13.25
C CYS A 263 -25.34 24.86 13.88
N HIS A 264 -25.23 26.20 13.76
CA HIS A 264 -26.22 27.20 14.16
C HIS A 264 -26.44 27.35 15.68
N GLU A 265 -25.70 26.63 16.54
CA GLU A 265 -25.77 26.83 18.00
C GLU A 265 -25.44 28.27 18.43
N CYS A 266 -24.53 28.92 17.71
CA CYS A 266 -24.20 30.32 17.97
C CYS A 266 -25.34 31.29 17.62
N VAL A 267 -26.19 30.92 16.64
CA VAL A 267 -27.35 31.71 16.22
C VAL A 267 -28.45 31.61 17.28
N ASP A 268 -28.71 30.40 17.78
CA ASP A 268 -29.76 30.15 18.77
C ASP A 268 -29.53 30.88 20.11
N VAL A 269 -28.27 31.10 20.49
CA VAL A 269 -27.90 31.72 21.77
C VAL A 269 -27.67 33.23 21.67
N CYS A 270 -27.84 33.81 20.47
CA CYS A 270 -27.59 35.22 20.25
C CYS A 270 -28.88 36.04 20.38
N ASP A 271 -29.10 36.61 21.56
CA ASP A 271 -30.27 37.47 21.84
C ASP A 271 -30.35 38.74 20.97
N TRP A 272 -29.21 39.15 20.42
CA TRP A 272 -29.08 40.36 19.59
C TRP A 272 -29.24 40.07 18.09
N GLY A 273 -29.40 38.80 17.70
CA GLY A 273 -29.44 38.39 16.29
C GLY A 273 -28.19 38.79 15.49
N ALA A 274 -27.09 39.10 16.18
CA ALA A 274 -25.87 39.62 15.58
C ALA A 274 -25.07 38.57 14.82
N ILE A 275 -25.37 37.29 15.00
CA ILE A 275 -24.76 36.19 14.27
C ILE A 275 -25.88 35.38 13.63
N ASP A 276 -25.81 35.19 12.32
CA ASP A 276 -26.87 34.55 11.55
C ASP A 276 -26.31 33.92 10.26
N TRP A 277 -27.12 33.12 9.58
CA TRP A 277 -26.79 32.46 8.33
C TRP A 277 -27.11 33.36 7.12
N LEU A 278 -26.17 34.27 6.82
CA LEU A 278 -26.35 35.38 5.86
C LEU A 278 -25.51 35.17 4.59
N SER A 279 -25.91 35.77 3.46
CA SER A 279 -25.18 35.75 2.18
C SER A 279 -24.07 36.82 2.09
N VAL A 280 -24.29 38.00 2.67
CA VAL A 280 -23.37 39.15 2.57
C VAL A 280 -22.71 39.44 3.91
N HIS A 281 -21.46 39.93 3.90
CA HIS A 281 -20.90 40.61 5.06
C HIS A 281 -21.71 41.87 5.30
N PRO A 282 -22.30 42.04 6.48
CA PRO A 282 -23.09 43.23 6.68
C PRO A 282 -22.26 44.50 6.56
N ASN A 283 -22.87 45.51 5.94
CA ASN A 283 -22.19 46.71 5.52
C ASN A 283 -21.62 47.45 6.73
N ARG A 284 -20.44 48.06 6.58
CA ARG A 284 -19.75 48.76 7.69
C ARG A 284 -20.51 50.02 8.14
N ASP A 285 -21.45 50.49 7.31
CA ASP A 285 -22.08 51.80 7.40
C ASP A 285 -23.60 51.76 7.69
N ASP A 286 -24.16 50.65 8.19
CA ASP A 286 -25.59 50.57 8.56
C ASP A 286 -25.82 50.85 10.06
N PRO A 287 -26.72 51.77 10.47
CA PRO A 287 -26.78 52.26 11.84
C PRO A 287 -27.63 51.39 12.79
N LYS A 288 -27.15 51.35 14.05
CA LYS A 288 -27.81 51.11 15.35
C LYS A 288 -28.40 49.70 15.67
N ARG A 289 -27.88 49.17 16.78
CA ARG A 289 -28.16 47.89 17.45
C ARG A 289 -29.67 47.65 17.66
N LYS A 290 -30.22 46.54 17.14
CA LYS A 290 -31.56 46.02 17.46
C LYS A 290 -31.46 44.69 18.23
N LYS A 291 -32.14 44.58 19.38
CA LYS A 291 -32.29 43.35 20.18
C LYS A 291 -33.54 42.60 19.70
N LYS A 292 -33.55 41.27 19.76
CA LYS A 292 -34.74 40.47 19.43
C LYS A 292 -35.87 40.80 20.42
N GLY A 293 -36.94 41.43 19.93
CA GLY A 293 -38.19 41.66 20.68
C GLY A 293 -38.29 42.93 21.54
N ILE A 294 -37.27 43.79 21.61
CA ILE A 294 -37.33 45.10 22.32
C ILE A 294 -36.40 46.11 21.61
N ASP A 295 -36.89 47.30 21.30
CA ASP A 295 -36.05 48.44 20.89
C ASP A 295 -35.39 49.08 22.13
N PHE A 296 -34.06 49.19 22.15
CA PHE A 296 -33.35 49.82 23.27
C PHE A 296 -32.11 50.64 22.81
N HIS A 297 -32.04 51.87 23.31
CA HIS A 297 -30.86 52.74 23.41
C HIS A 297 -30.84 53.29 24.86
N PRO A 298 -29.70 53.61 25.54
CA PRO A 298 -28.30 53.70 25.10
C PRO A 298 -27.33 52.83 25.95
N GLN A 299 -26.03 53.13 25.87
CA GLN A 299 -24.86 52.32 26.28
C GLN A 299 -24.84 51.92 27.77
N LEU A 300 -24.56 50.65 28.06
CA LEU A 300 -24.17 50.20 29.40
C LEU A 300 -22.64 50.31 29.52
N ASP A 301 -22.18 51.14 30.44
CA ASP A 301 -20.80 51.15 30.91
C ASP A 301 -20.52 49.83 31.63
N TRP A 302 -19.81 48.93 30.96
CA TRP A 302 -19.21 47.77 31.62
C TRP A 302 -17.70 47.98 31.71
N VAL A 303 -17.20 48.13 32.94
CA VAL A 303 -15.77 48.05 33.23
C VAL A 303 -15.36 46.57 33.17
N ALA A 304 -14.43 46.24 32.28
CA ALA A 304 -13.86 44.90 32.20
C ALA A 304 -13.13 44.56 33.51
N VAL A 305 -13.62 43.58 34.26
CA VAL A 305 -12.86 42.98 35.36
C VAL A 305 -11.83 42.03 34.75
N HIS A 306 -10.65 42.57 34.43
CA HIS A 306 -9.48 41.76 34.18
C HIS A 306 -8.98 41.18 35.51
N VAL A 307 -9.27 39.90 35.79
CA VAL A 307 -8.52 39.18 36.80
C VAL A 307 -7.11 38.96 36.25
N LYS A 308 -6.19 39.87 36.58
CA LYS A 308 -4.75 39.58 36.49
C LYS A 308 -4.46 38.46 37.48
N GLN A 309 -4.25 37.24 36.98
CA GLN A 309 -3.52 36.25 37.76
C GLN A 309 -2.04 36.68 37.81
N ALA A 310 -1.70 37.45 38.83
CA ALA A 310 -0.33 37.54 39.32
C ALA A 310 -0.05 36.25 40.11
N GLY A 311 0.80 35.38 39.56
CA GLY A 311 1.29 34.20 40.25
C GLY A 311 2.60 33.75 39.61
N LYS A 312 3.70 33.90 40.34
CA LYS A 312 5.07 33.52 39.94
C LYS A 312 5.08 32.16 39.23
N ASN A 313 5.53 32.15 37.98
CA ASN A 313 5.84 30.94 37.23
C ASN A 313 7.10 30.29 37.82
N ASN A 314 6.94 29.41 38.80
CA ASN A 314 7.88 28.31 39.06
C ASN A 314 7.51 27.09 38.19
N ARG A 315 7.29 27.30 36.89
CA ARG A 315 7.10 26.19 35.95
C ARG A 315 8.46 25.82 35.41
N VAL A 316 8.99 24.69 35.86
CA VAL A 316 10.10 24.01 35.19
C VAL A 316 9.70 23.83 33.71
N PRO A 317 10.48 24.32 32.74
CA PRO A 317 10.17 24.15 31.33
C PRO A 317 10.21 22.66 30.99
N LEU A 318 9.05 22.02 30.97
CA LEU A 318 8.89 20.64 30.54
C LEU A 318 9.24 20.58 29.05
N ASN A 319 10.34 19.91 28.75
CA ASN A 319 10.78 19.66 27.38
C ASN A 319 9.86 18.60 26.76
N TRP A 320 8.77 19.06 26.15
CA TRP A 320 7.76 18.24 25.49
C TRP A 320 8.37 17.28 24.45
N GLY A 321 9.49 17.63 23.84
CA GLY A 321 10.21 16.74 22.92
C GLY A 321 10.69 15.45 23.59
N ARG A 322 11.21 15.53 24.83
CA ARG A 322 11.63 14.35 25.61
C ARG A 322 10.44 13.53 26.06
N ILE A 323 9.38 14.16 26.56
CA ILE A 323 8.19 13.45 27.06
C ILE A 323 7.48 12.72 25.94
N ILE A 324 7.30 13.36 24.78
CA ILE A 324 6.69 12.74 23.60
C ILE A 324 7.54 11.56 23.12
N SER A 325 8.86 11.71 23.09
CA SER A 325 9.77 10.63 22.68
C SER A 325 9.74 9.44 23.64
N THR A 326 9.71 9.69 24.96
CA THR A 326 9.64 8.62 25.98
C THR A 326 8.29 7.90 25.96
N VAL A 327 7.18 8.63 25.74
CA VAL A 327 5.84 8.04 25.65
C VAL A 327 5.68 7.23 24.36
N LEU A 328 6.19 7.71 23.22
CA LEU A 328 6.22 6.95 21.97
C LEU A 328 7.05 5.66 22.11
N PHE A 329 8.22 5.74 22.74
CA PHE A 329 9.06 4.56 22.97
C PHE A 329 8.38 3.52 23.88
N ALA A 330 7.70 3.97 24.94
CA ALA A 330 6.94 3.09 25.83
C ALA A 330 5.72 2.45 25.14
N LEU A 331 5.01 3.19 24.28
CA LEU A 331 3.87 2.67 23.52
C LEU A 331 4.29 1.63 22.47
N ILE A 332 5.46 1.81 21.85
CA ILE A 332 6.02 0.83 20.91
C ILE A 332 6.38 -0.47 21.63
N ILE A 333 7.01 -0.39 22.80
CA ILE A 333 7.32 -1.58 23.61
C ILE A 333 6.05 -2.30 24.07
N MET A 334 5.03 -1.55 24.52
CA MET A 334 3.75 -2.11 24.94
C MET A 334 3.00 -2.77 23.78
N PHE A 335 3.09 -2.21 22.57
CA PHE A 335 2.49 -2.79 21.37
C PHE A 335 3.12 -4.13 20.99
N VAL A 336 4.44 -4.24 21.08
CA VAL A 336 5.17 -5.51 20.81
C VAL A 336 4.79 -6.60 21.81
N ILE A 337 4.52 -6.24 23.06
CA ILE A 337 4.13 -7.20 24.12
C ILE A 337 2.69 -7.69 23.94
N LEU A 338 1.77 -6.84 23.47
CA LEU A 338 0.33 -7.15 23.41
C LEU A 338 -0.09 -7.97 22.19
N THR A 339 0.72 -8.04 21.13
CA THR A 339 0.35 -8.74 19.89
C THR A 339 0.59 -10.26 19.91
N GLN A 340 0.86 -10.86 21.07
CA GLN A 340 1.24 -12.28 21.15
C GLN A 340 0.13 -13.28 21.51
N VAL A 341 -1.16 -12.93 21.64
CA VAL A 341 -2.12 -13.88 22.25
C VAL A 341 -3.54 -13.91 21.63
N GLN A 342 -3.94 -15.11 21.16
CA GLN A 342 -5.28 -15.77 21.03
C GLN A 342 -6.11 -15.74 19.71
N ALA A 343 -6.37 -16.95 19.17
CA ALA A 343 -7.41 -17.30 18.17
C ALA A 343 -8.13 -18.64 18.56
N GLU A 344 -9.45 -18.77 18.35
CA GLU A 344 -10.34 -19.95 18.56
C GLU A 344 -11.41 -19.99 17.43
N LYS A 345 -12.13 -21.06 17.00
CA LYS A 345 -12.07 -22.56 16.99
C LYS A 345 -13.01 -23.02 15.82
N ARG A 346 -12.60 -23.90 14.89
CA ARG A 346 -13.28 -24.21 13.60
C ARG A 346 -13.66 -25.70 13.46
N HIS A 347 -14.91 -26.18 13.61
CA HIS A 347 -15.20 -27.63 13.52
C HIS A 347 -16.43 -28.00 12.65
N SER A 348 -16.27 -28.59 11.45
CA SER A 348 -17.32 -29.33 10.70
C SER A 348 -16.80 -30.60 10.00
N ASP A 349 -17.41 -31.77 10.26
CA ASP A 349 -17.17 -33.05 9.57
C ASP A 349 -18.50 -33.61 9.02
N PRO A 350 -18.97 -33.10 7.86
CA PRO A 350 -20.27 -33.49 7.31
C PRO A 350 -20.29 -34.89 6.70
N ASP A 351 -19.12 -35.43 6.35
CA ASP A 351 -18.98 -36.75 5.75
C ASP A 351 -18.92 -37.89 6.78
N GLY A 352 -18.89 -37.54 8.08
CA GLY A 352 -18.79 -38.49 9.18
C GLY A 352 -17.46 -39.25 9.22
N CYS A 353 -16.42 -38.74 8.55
CA CYS A 353 -15.13 -39.40 8.43
C CYS A 353 -14.41 -39.49 9.78
N LEU A 354 -14.51 -38.45 10.60
CA LEU A 354 -13.95 -38.41 11.93
C LEU A 354 -14.65 -39.40 12.86
N SER A 355 -15.87 -39.87 12.57
CA SER A 355 -16.56 -40.88 13.40
C SER A 355 -15.71 -42.14 13.62
N CYS A 356 -14.96 -42.54 12.58
CA CYS A 356 -14.01 -43.65 12.67
C CYS A 356 -12.58 -43.12 12.77
N HIS A 357 -12.18 -42.18 11.91
CA HIS A 357 -10.79 -41.75 11.84
C HIS A 357 -10.31 -40.99 13.08
N GLN A 358 -11.20 -40.46 13.93
CA GLN A 358 -10.78 -39.85 15.20
C GLN A 358 -10.26 -40.84 16.25
N LEU A 359 -10.52 -42.13 16.06
CA LEU A 359 -10.17 -43.16 17.02
C LEU A 359 -8.67 -43.45 16.94
N SER A 360 -7.99 -43.47 18.08
CA SER A 360 -6.58 -43.85 18.20
C SER A 360 -6.39 -45.35 17.89
N GLY A 361 -5.33 -45.69 17.16
CA GLY A 361 -4.94 -47.08 16.89
C GLY A 361 -5.41 -47.67 15.56
N LEU A 362 -5.79 -46.83 14.59
CA LEU A 362 -6.11 -47.25 13.22
C LEU A 362 -4.82 -47.47 12.39
N ASP A 363 -3.91 -48.30 12.89
CA ASP A 363 -2.63 -48.54 12.23
C ASP A 363 -2.75 -49.64 11.17
N TYR A 364 -2.10 -49.46 10.02
CA TYR A 364 -2.06 -50.38 8.90
C TYR A 364 -0.67 -50.39 8.26
N ILE A 365 -0.28 -51.52 7.66
CA ILE A 365 0.97 -51.62 6.91
C ILE A 365 0.64 -51.36 5.43
N ASN A 366 1.30 -50.38 4.81
CA ASN A 366 1.09 -50.08 3.40
C ASN A 366 1.75 -51.12 2.47
N GLN A 367 1.54 -50.99 1.16
CA GLN A 367 2.10 -51.93 0.17
C GLN A 367 3.64 -51.99 0.17
N ASP A 368 4.30 -50.96 0.72
CA ASP A 368 5.76 -50.87 0.84
C ASP A 368 6.29 -51.41 2.18
N GLY A 369 5.44 -52.06 3.00
CA GLY A 369 5.83 -52.62 4.30
C GLY A 369 5.98 -51.57 5.42
N VAL A 370 5.55 -50.34 5.20
CA VAL A 370 5.67 -49.24 6.17
C VAL A 370 4.41 -49.16 7.02
N LEU A 371 4.58 -49.16 8.35
CA LEU A 371 3.49 -48.90 9.29
C LEU A 371 2.98 -47.46 9.14
N ARG A 372 1.68 -47.31 8.93
CA ARG A 372 0.94 -46.06 8.74
C ARG A 372 -0.20 -46.02 9.74
N SER A 373 -0.59 -44.83 10.16
CA SER A 373 -1.82 -44.64 10.94
C SER A 373 -2.87 -43.96 10.07
N ALA A 374 -4.10 -44.43 10.13
CA ALA A 374 -5.27 -43.75 9.60
C ALA A 374 -6.01 -42.95 10.68
N SER A 375 -5.50 -42.92 11.92
CA SER A 375 -6.02 -42.07 12.99
C SER A 375 -5.74 -40.59 12.73
N ILE A 376 -6.73 -39.73 13.01
CA ILE A 376 -6.70 -38.28 12.85
C ILE A 376 -6.97 -37.66 14.22
N ASP A 377 -6.02 -36.86 14.71
CA ASP A 377 -6.25 -36.03 15.90
C ASP A 377 -7.20 -34.89 15.54
N ILE A 378 -8.38 -34.89 16.15
CA ILE A 378 -9.43 -33.91 15.92
C ILE A 378 -8.99 -32.48 16.27
N ALA A 379 -8.30 -32.31 17.41
CA ALA A 379 -7.88 -31.00 17.88
C ALA A 379 -6.82 -30.41 16.94
N HIS A 380 -5.95 -31.27 16.40
CA HIS A 380 -4.97 -30.86 15.41
C HIS A 380 -5.59 -30.61 14.02
N TYR A 381 -6.48 -31.49 13.56
CA TYR A 381 -7.18 -31.33 12.28
C TYR A 381 -7.92 -30.00 12.20
N TYR A 382 -8.66 -29.67 13.24
CA TYR A 382 -9.49 -28.49 13.24
C TYR A 382 -8.76 -27.17 13.54
N SER A 383 -7.60 -27.23 14.19
CA SER A 383 -6.70 -26.08 14.32
C SER A 383 -5.92 -25.80 13.03
N SER A 384 -5.89 -26.75 12.10
CA SER A 384 -5.31 -26.58 10.77
C SER A 384 -6.20 -25.77 9.82
N LEU A 385 -5.62 -25.37 8.68
CA LEU A 385 -6.36 -24.73 7.58
C LEU A 385 -7.37 -25.68 6.91
N HIS A 386 -7.28 -26.99 7.14
CA HIS A 386 -8.22 -27.99 6.62
C HIS A 386 -9.42 -28.21 7.54
N GLY A 387 -9.42 -27.69 8.76
CA GLY A 387 -10.50 -27.86 9.73
C GLY A 387 -11.87 -27.32 9.30
N SER A 388 -11.90 -26.54 8.23
CA SER A 388 -13.10 -25.98 7.60
C SER A 388 -13.46 -26.67 6.26
N VAL A 389 -12.79 -27.75 5.88
CA VAL A 389 -12.97 -28.45 4.60
C VAL A 389 -13.41 -29.90 4.87
N PRO A 390 -14.50 -30.40 4.26
CA PRO A 390 -14.90 -31.80 4.32
C PRO A 390 -13.82 -32.77 3.80
N CYS A 391 -13.73 -33.97 4.38
CA CYS A 391 -12.71 -34.95 4.01
C CYS A 391 -12.87 -35.47 2.57
N LYS A 392 -14.10 -35.65 2.08
CA LYS A 392 -14.36 -36.15 0.71
C LYS A 392 -13.99 -35.17 -0.38
N ASP A 393 -13.85 -33.89 -0.05
CA ASP A 393 -13.45 -32.86 -1.01
C ASP A 393 -12.06 -33.13 -1.58
N CYS A 394 -11.17 -33.73 -0.78
CA CYS A 394 -9.83 -34.16 -1.20
C CYS A 394 -9.77 -35.67 -1.48
N HIS A 395 -10.56 -36.48 -0.78
CA HIS A 395 -10.59 -37.94 -0.92
C HIS A 395 -11.74 -38.44 -1.81
N ARG A 396 -11.85 -37.89 -3.03
CA ARG A 396 -13.02 -38.07 -3.92
C ARG A 396 -13.23 -39.48 -4.48
N LYS A 397 -12.20 -40.34 -4.45
CA LYS A 397 -12.26 -41.72 -4.95
C LYS A 397 -12.76 -42.72 -3.91
N ILE A 398 -13.12 -42.26 -2.71
CA ILE A 398 -13.75 -43.08 -1.67
C ILE A 398 -15.22 -43.33 -2.03
N GLN A 399 -15.54 -44.57 -2.40
CA GLN A 399 -16.90 -45.01 -2.70
C GLN A 399 -17.46 -45.99 -1.65
N ASP A 400 -16.59 -46.67 -0.91
CA ASP A 400 -16.95 -47.72 0.05
C ASP A 400 -16.26 -47.50 1.39
N TYR A 401 -16.90 -47.92 2.49
CA TYR A 401 -16.33 -47.89 3.84
C TYR A 401 -16.33 -49.28 4.48
N PRO A 402 -15.18 -49.78 4.97
CA PRO A 402 -13.82 -49.22 4.87
C PRO A 402 -13.27 -49.22 3.42
N HIS A 403 -12.49 -48.20 3.06
CA HIS A 403 -11.93 -48.04 1.71
C HIS A 403 -10.53 -48.66 1.54
N LYS A 404 -10.15 -48.99 0.30
CA LYS A 404 -8.77 -49.40 -0.05
C LYS A 404 -7.82 -48.19 -0.07
N ALA A 405 -6.55 -48.37 0.30
CA ALA A 405 -5.55 -47.28 0.39
C ALA A 405 -5.41 -46.45 -0.90
N LYS A 406 -5.36 -47.09 -2.06
CA LYS A 406 -5.29 -46.43 -3.38
C LYS A 406 -6.48 -45.52 -3.70
N ASN A 407 -7.65 -45.78 -3.09
CA ASN A 407 -8.86 -44.99 -3.29
C ASN A 407 -8.88 -43.74 -2.39
N GLY A 408 -7.96 -43.67 -1.41
CA GLY A 408 -7.76 -42.51 -0.54
C GLY A 408 -6.63 -41.57 -1.00
N GLU A 409 -6.06 -41.76 -2.19
CA GLU A 409 -5.01 -40.86 -2.69
C GLU A 409 -5.58 -39.50 -3.13
N VAL A 410 -4.88 -38.43 -2.75
CA VAL A 410 -5.24 -37.05 -3.12
C VAL A 410 -4.66 -36.73 -4.50
N ASP A 411 -5.54 -36.25 -5.40
CA ASP A 411 -5.21 -35.80 -6.75
C ASP A 411 -5.20 -34.26 -6.80
N CYS A 412 -4.04 -33.66 -7.07
CA CYS A 412 -3.88 -32.21 -7.03
C CYS A 412 -4.40 -31.49 -8.29
N SER A 413 -4.75 -32.26 -9.34
CA SER A 413 -5.35 -31.75 -10.57
C SER A 413 -6.86 -31.58 -10.46
N GLU A 414 -7.49 -32.28 -9.51
CA GLU A 414 -8.91 -32.21 -9.22
C GLU A 414 -9.24 -30.99 -8.34
N SER A 415 -10.50 -30.55 -8.37
CA SER A 415 -10.95 -29.30 -7.75
C SER A 415 -10.87 -29.33 -6.21
N CYS A 416 -10.39 -28.23 -5.61
CA CYS A 416 -10.41 -27.94 -4.18
C CYS A 416 -11.50 -26.88 -3.90
N HIS A 417 -12.22 -26.99 -2.78
CA HIS A 417 -13.36 -26.13 -2.42
C HIS A 417 -12.99 -24.71 -1.97
N VAL A 418 -11.74 -24.28 -2.17
CA VAL A 418 -11.40 -22.87 -2.04
C VAL A 418 -11.98 -22.17 -3.25
N GLU A 419 -13.18 -21.62 -3.11
CA GLU A 419 -13.80 -20.76 -4.12
C GLU A 419 -12.87 -19.57 -4.38
N GLU A 420 -12.50 -19.35 -5.63
CA GLU A 420 -11.84 -18.11 -6.00
C GLU A 420 -12.85 -16.97 -5.82
N PRO A 421 -12.55 -15.91 -5.04
CA PRO A 421 -13.53 -14.88 -4.66
C PRO A 421 -14.17 -14.13 -5.84
N SER A 422 -13.68 -14.33 -7.06
CA SER A 422 -14.06 -13.62 -8.28
C SER A 422 -15.09 -14.35 -9.14
N VAL A 423 -15.34 -15.66 -8.98
CA VAL A 423 -16.17 -16.40 -9.96
C VAL A 423 -17.05 -17.53 -9.39
N GLY A 424 -16.93 -17.90 -8.10
CA GLY A 424 -17.76 -18.97 -7.53
C GLY A 424 -17.50 -20.37 -8.13
N GLU A 425 -16.38 -20.54 -8.84
CA GLU A 425 -15.90 -21.84 -9.32
C GLU A 425 -14.88 -22.41 -8.33
N ALA A 426 -14.98 -23.71 -8.07
CA ALA A 426 -14.08 -24.40 -7.15
C ALA A 426 -12.68 -24.54 -7.78
N TYR A 427 -11.67 -24.00 -7.09
CA TYR A 427 -10.29 -23.90 -7.59
C TYR A 427 -9.74 -25.24 -8.07
N THR A 428 -9.18 -25.29 -9.29
CA THR A 428 -8.57 -26.50 -9.86
C THR A 428 -7.28 -26.19 -10.61
N HIS A 429 -6.28 -27.05 -10.49
CA HIS A 429 -5.07 -26.97 -11.32
C HIS A 429 -5.25 -27.58 -12.71
N LYS A 430 -6.41 -28.14 -13.06
CA LYS A 430 -6.66 -28.83 -14.33
C LYS A 430 -6.26 -28.02 -15.57
N ASN A 431 -6.55 -26.71 -15.57
CA ASN A 431 -6.18 -25.81 -16.66
C ASN A 431 -4.66 -25.59 -16.71
N VAL A 432 -4.01 -25.38 -15.57
CA VAL A 432 -2.55 -25.20 -15.45
C VAL A 432 -1.79 -26.47 -15.83
N VAL A 433 -2.31 -27.63 -15.43
CA VAL A 433 -1.79 -28.95 -15.78
C VAL A 433 -1.83 -29.19 -17.28
N LYS A 434 -2.99 -28.90 -17.91
CA LYS A 434 -3.16 -28.99 -19.36
C LYS A 434 -2.18 -28.05 -20.08
N GLU A 435 -2.00 -26.85 -19.53
CA GLU A 435 -1.09 -25.85 -20.06
C GLU A 435 0.38 -26.29 -20.01
N PHE A 436 0.86 -26.75 -18.85
CA PHE A 436 2.23 -27.22 -18.68
C PHE A 436 2.53 -28.45 -19.52
N SER A 437 1.58 -29.38 -19.63
CA SER A 437 1.74 -30.60 -20.43
C SER A 437 1.91 -30.32 -21.93
N ALA A 438 1.40 -29.18 -22.41
CA ALA A 438 1.57 -28.74 -23.80
C ALA A 438 2.88 -27.96 -24.04
N SER A 439 3.64 -27.64 -22.98
CA SER A 439 4.91 -26.90 -23.08
C SER A 439 6.07 -27.80 -23.51
N VAL A 440 7.21 -27.19 -23.87
CA VAL A 440 8.46 -27.92 -24.16
C VAL A 440 9.02 -28.69 -22.96
N HIS A 441 8.51 -28.41 -21.75
CA HIS A 441 8.87 -29.12 -20.52
C HIS A 441 7.86 -30.23 -20.14
N GLY A 442 6.74 -30.34 -20.87
CA GLY A 442 5.60 -31.21 -20.53
C GLY A 442 5.86 -32.71 -20.64
N ASP A 443 6.88 -33.12 -21.40
CA ASP A 443 7.29 -34.53 -21.58
C ASP A 443 8.06 -35.10 -20.36
N GLY A 444 8.26 -34.32 -19.29
CA GLY A 444 8.86 -34.78 -18.03
C GLY A 444 7.93 -35.64 -17.13
N LYS A 445 8.41 -35.99 -15.93
CA LYS A 445 7.72 -36.87 -14.94
C LYS A 445 6.41 -36.34 -14.34
N SER A 446 5.88 -35.22 -14.82
CA SER A 446 4.59 -34.64 -14.42
C SER A 446 3.35 -35.50 -14.74
N LYS A 447 3.50 -36.72 -15.23
CA LYS A 447 2.42 -37.60 -15.74
C LYS A 447 1.45 -38.18 -14.71
N GLY A 448 1.34 -37.64 -13.49
CA GLY A 448 0.44 -38.23 -12.47
C GLY A 448 -0.24 -37.27 -11.51
N PHE A 449 0.30 -36.09 -11.21
CA PHE A 449 -0.25 -35.10 -10.25
C PHE A 449 -0.81 -35.68 -8.92
N THR A 450 -0.38 -36.88 -8.52
CA THR A 450 -0.80 -37.55 -7.29
C THR A 450 0.20 -37.33 -6.16
N GLY A 451 -0.28 -37.41 -4.92
CA GLY A 451 0.57 -37.38 -3.73
C GLY A 451 1.59 -38.52 -3.62
N ALA A 452 1.52 -39.55 -4.48
CA ALA A 452 2.43 -40.71 -4.48
C ALA A 452 3.75 -40.46 -5.23
N ASN A 453 3.78 -39.55 -6.22
CA ASN A 453 4.99 -39.23 -6.99
C ASN A 453 5.96 -38.28 -6.25
N ARG A 454 5.82 -38.17 -4.92
CA ARG A 454 6.41 -37.12 -4.07
C ARG A 454 7.91 -37.28 -3.83
N LEU A 455 8.44 -38.48 -3.93
CA LEU A 455 9.77 -38.83 -3.39
C LEU A 455 10.85 -39.13 -4.44
N THR A 456 10.57 -39.02 -5.74
CA THR A 456 11.47 -39.53 -6.80
C THR A 456 11.81 -38.50 -7.87
N GLU A 457 12.54 -37.44 -7.49
CA GLU A 457 13.27 -36.59 -8.45
C GLU A 457 14.66 -37.17 -8.67
N SER A 458 14.99 -37.57 -9.91
CA SER A 458 16.34 -38.05 -10.27
C SER A 458 17.19 -36.89 -10.78
N GLU A 459 18.47 -36.82 -10.40
CA GLU A 459 19.44 -35.86 -10.96
C GLU A 459 19.71 -36.10 -12.45
N GLU A 460 19.32 -37.25 -12.99
CA GLU A 460 19.53 -37.66 -14.38
C GLU A 460 18.42 -37.16 -15.34
N GLU A 461 17.35 -36.55 -14.81
CA GLU A 461 16.20 -36.10 -15.61
C GLU A 461 16.43 -34.73 -16.29
N GLN A 462 16.08 -34.66 -17.58
CA GLN A 462 16.36 -33.51 -18.44
C GLN A 462 15.36 -32.35 -18.27
N ASN A 463 14.10 -32.65 -17.91
CA ASN A 463 13.03 -31.66 -17.80
C ASN A 463 12.72 -31.32 -16.33
N PRO A 464 12.43 -30.04 -16.01
CA PRO A 464 12.08 -29.63 -14.66
C PRO A 464 10.71 -30.18 -14.25
N SER A 465 10.54 -30.52 -12.98
CA SER A 465 9.23 -30.87 -12.42
C SER A 465 8.46 -29.60 -12.03
N CYS A 466 7.15 -29.71 -11.79
CA CYS A 466 6.37 -28.62 -11.20
C CYS A 466 6.98 -28.14 -9.87
N ARG A 467 7.54 -29.07 -9.08
CA ARG A 467 8.19 -28.79 -7.79
C ARG A 467 9.48 -28.00 -7.98
N THR A 468 10.29 -28.28 -9.00
CA THR A 468 11.52 -27.52 -9.28
C THR A 468 11.23 -26.04 -9.48
N CYS A 469 10.20 -25.70 -10.28
CA CYS A 469 9.81 -24.31 -10.55
C CYS A 469 9.08 -23.66 -9.37
N HIS A 470 8.45 -24.45 -8.48
CA HIS A 470 7.68 -23.97 -7.33
C HIS A 470 8.38 -24.20 -5.98
N ASN A 471 9.69 -24.51 -5.95
CA ASN A 471 10.42 -24.85 -4.71
C ASN A 471 10.54 -23.66 -3.73
N ASN A 472 10.52 -23.95 -2.42
CA ASN A 472 10.52 -22.98 -1.29
C ASN A 472 11.75 -22.08 -1.18
N SER A 473 12.88 -22.47 -1.78
CA SER A 473 14.17 -21.77 -1.66
C SER A 473 14.18 -20.32 -2.16
N LEU A 474 13.20 -19.90 -2.95
CA LEU A 474 13.16 -18.54 -3.54
C LEU A 474 12.47 -17.51 -2.64
N TYR A 475 11.85 -17.94 -1.55
CA TYR A 475 11.04 -17.10 -0.68
C TYR A 475 11.55 -17.05 0.77
N ILE A 476 12.47 -17.95 1.11
CA ILE A 476 13.15 -18.02 2.40
C ILE A 476 14.62 -18.15 2.05
N ASP A 477 15.43 -17.20 2.51
CA ASP A 477 16.87 -17.20 2.29
C ASP A 477 17.48 -18.53 2.75
N GLU A 478 18.46 -19.06 2.03
CA GLU A 478 19.04 -20.38 2.33
C GLU A 478 19.60 -20.46 3.76
N THR A 479 20.08 -19.33 4.30
CA THR A 479 20.54 -19.20 5.69
C THR A 479 19.40 -19.22 6.70
N GLN A 480 18.23 -18.76 6.29
CA GLN A 480 16.98 -18.78 7.06
C GLN A 480 16.24 -20.10 6.87
N LEU A 481 16.57 -20.91 5.87
CA LEU A 481 15.90 -22.18 5.62
C LEU A 481 16.14 -23.16 6.76
N SER A 482 17.33 -23.16 7.38
CA SER A 482 17.65 -23.98 8.55
C SER A 482 16.90 -23.52 9.80
N SER A 483 16.80 -22.20 10.03
CA SER A 483 16.00 -21.62 11.11
C SER A 483 14.52 -21.87 10.87
N PHE A 484 14.00 -21.60 9.67
CA PHE A 484 12.62 -21.90 9.30
C PHE A 484 12.31 -23.39 9.48
N LYS A 485 13.17 -24.29 8.99
CA LYS A 485 13.03 -25.74 9.20
C LYS A 485 13.06 -26.08 10.68
N LYS A 486 13.87 -25.41 11.50
CA LYS A 486 13.98 -25.61 12.95
C LYS A 486 12.80 -25.01 13.72
N ASP A 487 12.31 -23.83 13.34
CA ASP A 487 11.21 -23.13 14.00
C ASP A 487 9.87 -23.80 13.61
N PHE A 488 9.77 -24.32 12.38
CA PHE A 488 8.72 -25.25 11.97
C PHE A 488 8.97 -26.71 12.38
N SER A 489 10.19 -27.13 12.79
CA SER A 489 10.44 -28.51 13.26
C SER A 489 9.75 -28.78 14.59
N HIS A 490 9.29 -27.74 15.30
CA HIS A 490 8.51 -27.88 16.52
C HIS A 490 7.09 -28.40 16.22
N THR A 491 6.73 -28.54 14.94
CA THR A 491 5.50 -29.18 14.49
C THR A 491 5.67 -30.65 14.13
N GLU A 492 6.82 -31.29 14.45
CA GLU A 492 6.93 -32.76 14.36
C GLU A 492 5.97 -33.45 15.34
N THR A 493 5.69 -32.85 16.50
CA THR A 493 4.74 -33.38 17.49
C THR A 493 3.28 -33.07 17.15
N GLU A 494 3.02 -32.05 16.34
CA GLU A 494 1.67 -31.60 16.02
C GLU A 494 1.23 -32.01 14.61
N CYS A 495 1.98 -31.63 13.55
CA CYS A 495 1.70 -31.98 12.16
C CYS A 495 2.43 -33.27 11.68
N GLY A 496 3.52 -33.65 12.34
CA GLY A 496 4.43 -34.74 11.93
C GLY A 496 3.92 -36.16 12.18
N ASN A 497 2.83 -36.32 12.94
CA ASN A 497 2.21 -37.62 13.19
C ASN A 497 1.50 -38.18 11.93
N CYS A 498 0.93 -37.31 11.09
CA CYS A 498 0.28 -37.68 9.83
C CYS A 498 1.15 -37.38 8.59
N HIS A 499 2.13 -36.48 8.70
CA HIS A 499 2.98 -36.04 7.59
C HIS A 499 4.47 -36.22 7.90
N LYS A 500 4.98 -37.44 7.73
CA LYS A 500 6.43 -37.71 7.82
C LYS A 500 7.15 -37.43 6.49
N GLY A 501 8.23 -36.66 6.57
CA GLY A 501 9.24 -36.48 5.51
C GLY A 501 9.50 -35.02 5.14
N GLU A 502 10.77 -34.66 4.97
CA GLU A 502 11.27 -33.32 4.59
C GLU A 502 10.59 -32.73 3.35
N VAL A 503 10.03 -33.60 2.50
CA VAL A 503 9.31 -33.26 1.29
C VAL A 503 7.95 -32.60 1.57
N TRP A 504 7.32 -32.86 2.71
CA TRP A 504 6.07 -32.19 3.08
C TRP A 504 6.29 -30.75 3.56
N LEU A 505 7.26 -30.56 4.47
CA LEU A 505 7.68 -29.25 4.97
C LEU A 505 8.18 -28.32 3.85
N SER A 506 8.90 -28.86 2.87
CA SER A 506 9.54 -28.07 1.81
C SER A 506 8.63 -27.72 0.62
N GLN A 507 7.45 -28.32 0.46
CA GLN A 507 6.59 -28.06 -0.70
C GLN A 507 5.19 -27.61 -0.36
N PHE A 508 4.50 -28.33 0.53
CA PHE A 508 3.06 -28.14 0.67
C PHE A 508 2.72 -27.06 1.70
N GLY A 509 3.41 -27.05 2.84
CA GLY A 509 3.32 -25.97 3.82
C GLY A 509 3.74 -24.62 3.23
N GLY A 510 4.79 -24.61 2.40
CA GLY A 510 5.19 -23.42 1.66
C GLY A 510 4.17 -22.97 0.62
N HIS A 511 3.62 -23.90 -0.19
CA HIS A 511 2.60 -23.59 -1.19
C HIS A 511 1.37 -22.88 -0.60
N ILE A 512 0.89 -23.32 0.56
CA ILE A 512 -0.25 -22.70 1.25
C ILE A 512 0.14 -21.35 1.88
N LEU A 513 1.28 -21.28 2.58
CA LEU A 513 1.74 -20.05 3.24
C LEU A 513 2.01 -18.90 2.25
N ARG A 514 2.47 -19.21 1.03
CA ARG A 514 2.73 -18.23 -0.05
C ARG A 514 1.48 -17.64 -0.70
N ARG A 515 0.29 -18.19 -0.47
CA ARG A 515 -0.98 -17.54 -0.85
C ARG A 515 -1.41 -16.50 0.17
N PHE A 516 -1.00 -16.68 1.42
CA PHE A 516 -1.24 -15.73 2.49
C PHE A 516 -0.23 -14.59 2.53
N ILE A 517 0.97 -14.83 2.00
CA ILE A 517 2.00 -13.81 1.81
C ILE A 517 1.98 -13.45 0.33
N GLU A 518 1.40 -12.30 -0.05
CA GLU A 518 1.52 -11.78 -1.43
C GLU A 518 3.00 -11.66 -1.78
N ASN A 519 3.55 -12.67 -2.44
CA ASN A 519 4.94 -12.64 -2.85
C ASN A 519 4.98 -12.48 -4.36
N ARG A 520 4.99 -11.20 -4.75
CA ARG A 520 5.16 -10.77 -6.14
C ARG A 520 6.62 -10.97 -6.49
N TRP A 521 6.94 -12.07 -7.18
CA TRP A 521 8.26 -12.26 -7.76
C TRP A 521 8.70 -11.02 -8.51
N ASP A 522 9.81 -10.42 -8.11
CA ASP A 522 10.45 -9.44 -8.96
C ASP A 522 11.05 -10.14 -10.20
N LYS A 523 11.30 -9.38 -11.26
CA LYS A 523 11.75 -9.93 -12.55
C LYS A 523 13.09 -10.67 -12.45
N LYS A 524 13.92 -10.34 -11.45
CA LYS A 524 15.24 -10.93 -11.24
C LYS A 524 15.11 -12.29 -10.58
N GLN A 525 14.24 -12.42 -9.59
CA GLN A 525 13.87 -13.70 -8.98
C GLN A 525 13.24 -14.64 -9.99
N GLN A 526 12.38 -14.16 -10.90
CA GLN A 526 11.80 -14.96 -11.99
C GLN A 526 12.90 -15.54 -12.89
N ASN A 527 13.84 -14.69 -13.33
CA ASN A 527 14.94 -15.12 -14.18
C ASN A 527 15.87 -16.12 -13.48
N ALA A 528 16.08 -15.98 -12.17
CA ALA A 528 16.92 -16.89 -11.40
C ALA A 528 16.43 -18.34 -11.46
N ILE A 529 15.12 -18.58 -11.51
CA ILE A 529 14.53 -19.93 -11.63
C ILE A 529 14.91 -20.56 -12.97
N CYS A 530 14.71 -19.83 -14.07
CA CYS A 530 15.05 -20.29 -15.41
C CYS A 530 16.55 -20.58 -15.51
N LYS A 531 17.37 -19.72 -14.89
CA LYS A 531 18.83 -19.82 -14.89
C LYS A 531 19.39 -21.04 -14.18
N GLN A 532 18.68 -21.62 -13.20
CA GLN A 532 19.13 -22.85 -12.53
C GLN A 532 19.42 -24.00 -13.52
N CYS A 533 18.71 -24.01 -14.66
CA CYS A 533 18.94 -24.98 -15.73
C CYS A 533 19.56 -24.33 -16.97
N HIS A 534 19.08 -23.15 -17.38
CA HIS A 534 19.48 -22.51 -18.64
C HIS A 534 20.82 -21.76 -18.59
N ASP A 535 21.40 -21.58 -17.40
CA ASP A 535 22.73 -20.97 -17.23
C ASP A 535 23.84 -22.03 -17.06
N ASP A 536 23.50 -23.32 -17.06
CA ASP A 536 24.44 -24.45 -17.03
C ASP A 536 24.66 -25.00 -18.46
N PRO A 537 25.81 -24.70 -19.11
CA PRO A 537 26.09 -25.15 -20.45
C PRO A 537 26.24 -26.68 -20.56
N GLN A 538 26.68 -27.35 -19.50
CA GLN A 538 26.86 -28.81 -19.49
C GLN A 538 25.52 -29.51 -19.43
N ARG A 539 24.57 -28.98 -18.64
CA ARG A 539 23.20 -29.47 -18.60
C ARG A 539 22.49 -29.21 -19.92
N MET A 540 22.62 -28.00 -20.48
CA MET A 540 21.99 -27.64 -21.74
C MET A 540 22.54 -28.44 -22.93
N ARG A 541 23.82 -28.81 -22.96
CA ARG A 541 24.41 -29.68 -24.01
C ARG A 541 23.79 -31.08 -24.06
N LYS A 542 23.21 -31.56 -22.96
CA LYS A 542 22.61 -32.90 -22.84
C LYS A 542 21.13 -32.92 -23.26
N VAL A 543 20.50 -31.77 -23.47
CA VAL A 543 19.10 -31.66 -23.90
C VAL A 543 18.95 -32.24 -25.29
N LYS A 544 18.00 -33.15 -25.47
CA LYS A 544 17.67 -33.74 -26.76
C LYS A 544 16.52 -32.99 -27.39
N LEU A 545 16.75 -32.34 -28.53
CA LEU A 545 15.69 -31.70 -29.30
C LEU A 545 15.21 -32.66 -30.38
N LYS A 546 13.90 -32.80 -30.56
CA LYS A 546 13.37 -33.53 -31.72
C LYS A 546 13.18 -32.55 -32.88
N ASP A 547 13.75 -32.89 -34.02
CA ASP A 547 13.53 -32.17 -35.27
C ASP A 547 12.09 -32.41 -35.76
N LYS A 548 11.34 -31.34 -36.08
CA LYS A 548 9.91 -31.43 -36.45
C LYS A 548 9.67 -32.04 -37.83
N GLU A 549 10.62 -31.96 -38.74
CA GLU A 549 10.47 -32.44 -40.12
C GLU A 549 10.94 -33.88 -40.27
N THR A 550 11.94 -34.28 -39.50
CA THR A 550 12.60 -35.59 -39.61
C THR A 550 12.38 -36.50 -38.40
N GLY A 551 11.86 -35.98 -37.29
CA GLY A 551 11.63 -36.71 -36.04
C GLY A 551 12.90 -37.14 -35.31
N LYS A 552 14.08 -36.81 -35.84
CA LYS A 552 15.39 -37.25 -35.30
C LYS A 552 15.80 -36.38 -34.11
N GLU A 553 16.47 -37.01 -33.14
CA GLU A 553 17.08 -36.29 -32.02
C GLU A 553 18.31 -35.52 -32.50
N GLN A 554 18.33 -34.21 -32.27
CA GLN A 554 19.45 -33.32 -32.56
C GLN A 554 20.00 -32.70 -31.27
N LYS A 555 21.31 -32.47 -31.26
CA LYS A 555 21.97 -31.74 -30.19
C LYS A 555 21.59 -30.26 -30.24
N PRO A 556 21.55 -29.56 -29.11
CA PRO A 556 21.17 -28.16 -29.08
C PRO A 556 22.32 -27.31 -29.62
N GLY A 557 21.98 -26.31 -30.45
CA GLY A 557 22.96 -25.36 -30.97
C GLY A 557 23.52 -24.44 -29.88
N LEU A 558 24.68 -23.83 -30.16
CA LEU A 558 25.38 -22.94 -29.22
C LEU A 558 24.49 -21.79 -28.71
N ARG A 559 23.60 -21.28 -29.56
CA ARG A 559 22.62 -20.25 -29.22
C ARG A 559 21.65 -20.67 -28.11
N LEU A 560 21.20 -21.92 -28.09
CA LEU A 560 20.32 -22.42 -27.03
C LEU A 560 21.11 -22.69 -25.73
N ILE A 561 22.34 -23.17 -25.87
CA ILE A 561 23.25 -23.44 -24.75
C ILE A 561 23.63 -22.15 -24.01
N LEU A 562 23.86 -21.06 -24.75
CA LEU A 562 24.27 -19.75 -24.21
C LEU A 562 23.12 -18.73 -24.22
N ALA A 563 21.87 -19.19 -24.28
CA ALA A 563 20.71 -18.31 -24.36
C ALA A 563 20.59 -17.39 -23.13
N SER A 564 20.87 -17.91 -21.93
CA SER A 564 20.79 -17.10 -20.71
C SER A 564 21.93 -16.08 -20.61
N ALA A 565 23.14 -16.50 -20.95
CA ALA A 565 24.33 -15.64 -20.99
C ALA A 565 24.18 -14.47 -21.98
N SER A 566 23.71 -14.73 -23.20
CA SER A 566 23.48 -13.70 -24.22
C SER A 566 22.35 -12.75 -23.82
N TYR A 567 21.27 -13.27 -23.23
CA TYR A 567 20.20 -12.46 -22.67
C TYR A 567 20.69 -11.49 -21.59
N ASP A 568 21.58 -11.93 -20.70
CA ASP A 568 22.16 -11.07 -19.65
C ASP A 568 22.94 -9.88 -20.19
N MET A 569 23.52 -10.02 -21.39
CA MET A 569 24.25 -8.94 -22.05
C MET A 569 23.32 -7.94 -22.76
N SER A 570 22.07 -8.34 -23.04
CA SER A 570 21.05 -7.46 -23.60
C SER A 570 20.67 -6.34 -22.64
N LEU A 571 20.04 -5.27 -23.17
CA LEU A 571 19.53 -4.18 -22.33
C LEU A 571 18.50 -4.69 -21.32
N HIS A 572 17.63 -5.63 -21.71
CA HIS A 572 16.63 -6.22 -20.80
C HIS A 572 17.28 -7.00 -19.66
N GLY A 573 18.25 -7.86 -19.96
CA GLY A 573 18.98 -8.61 -18.93
C GLY A 573 19.74 -7.68 -17.97
N LYS A 574 20.43 -6.66 -18.50
CA LYS A 574 21.10 -5.64 -17.67
C LYS A 574 20.14 -4.86 -16.79
N LEU A 575 18.98 -4.46 -17.31
CA LEU A 575 17.98 -3.74 -16.52
C LEU A 575 17.42 -4.62 -15.40
N VAL A 576 17.05 -5.87 -15.69
CA VAL A 576 16.55 -6.82 -14.69
C VAL A 576 17.61 -7.12 -13.61
N ASN A 577 18.87 -7.36 -14.00
CA ASN A 577 19.95 -7.65 -13.06
C ASN A 577 20.30 -6.47 -12.13
N ASN A 578 20.05 -5.23 -12.58
CA ASN A 578 20.19 -3.99 -11.80
C ASN A 578 18.89 -3.56 -11.10
N ASP A 579 17.97 -4.50 -10.87
CA ASP A 579 16.71 -4.30 -10.15
C ASP A 579 15.81 -3.22 -10.77
N LYS A 580 15.90 -3.02 -12.09
CA LYS A 580 15.02 -2.13 -12.86
C LYS A 580 13.86 -2.94 -13.44
N SER A 581 12.64 -2.65 -13.00
CA SER A 581 11.41 -3.27 -13.49
C SER A 581 11.09 -2.97 -14.96
N SER A 582 11.82 -2.05 -15.60
CA SER A 582 11.67 -1.71 -17.02
C SER A 582 12.29 -2.73 -17.97
N GLY A 583 13.16 -3.64 -17.51
CA GLY A 583 13.65 -4.74 -18.33
C GLY A 583 12.61 -5.86 -18.44
N ALA A 584 12.55 -6.55 -19.58
CA ALA A 584 11.67 -7.72 -19.78
C ALA A 584 12.29 -9.00 -19.19
N SER A 585 11.57 -9.74 -18.35
CA SER A 585 12.00 -11.05 -17.81
C SER A 585 11.83 -12.19 -18.82
N CYS A 586 12.42 -13.35 -18.54
CA CYS A 586 12.25 -14.55 -19.38
C CYS A 586 10.77 -14.87 -19.61
N ASN A 587 9.94 -14.82 -18.57
CA ASN A 587 8.51 -15.13 -18.65
C ASN A 587 7.71 -14.05 -19.38
N GLU A 588 8.12 -12.78 -19.33
CA GLU A 588 7.44 -11.72 -20.08
C GLU A 588 7.59 -11.89 -21.60
N CYS A 589 8.67 -12.55 -22.05
CA CYS A 589 8.88 -12.88 -23.46
C CYS A 589 8.35 -14.27 -23.83
N HIS A 590 8.60 -15.29 -23.01
CA HIS A 590 8.28 -16.69 -23.34
C HIS A 590 6.87 -17.15 -22.93
N THR A 591 6.26 -16.51 -21.92
CA THR A 591 4.90 -16.79 -21.43
C THR A 591 4.14 -15.50 -21.09
N PRO A 592 3.97 -14.59 -22.06
CA PRO A 592 3.25 -13.35 -21.84
C PRO A 592 1.78 -13.57 -21.49
N GLY A 593 1.21 -12.66 -20.69
CA GLY A 593 -0.22 -12.68 -20.37
C GLY A 593 -0.59 -13.75 -19.34
N VAL A 594 -1.76 -14.39 -19.51
CA VAL A 594 -2.41 -15.26 -18.51
C VAL A 594 -1.84 -16.68 -18.49
N LYS A 595 -1.28 -17.14 -19.62
CA LYS A 595 -0.74 -18.50 -19.80
C LYS A 595 0.73 -18.59 -19.36
N LYS A 596 0.96 -18.66 -18.05
CA LYS A 596 2.31 -18.62 -17.43
C LYS A 596 3.11 -19.91 -17.52
N HIS A 597 2.48 -21.04 -17.86
CA HIS A 597 3.09 -22.37 -17.89
C HIS A 597 3.28 -22.91 -19.32
N SER A 598 2.85 -22.15 -20.33
CA SER A 598 2.93 -22.45 -21.77
C SER A 598 4.26 -22.06 -22.43
N VAL A 599 5.41 -22.53 -21.95
CA VAL A 599 6.68 -22.26 -22.66
C VAL A 599 6.73 -23.10 -23.94
N LEU A 600 6.54 -22.46 -25.10
CA LEU A 600 6.54 -23.12 -26.40
C LEU A 600 7.84 -22.86 -27.16
N ALA A 601 8.27 -23.84 -27.96
CA ALA A 601 9.46 -23.71 -28.80
C ALA A 601 9.33 -22.54 -29.79
N LYS A 602 10.45 -21.87 -30.11
CA LYS A 602 10.48 -20.68 -31.00
C LYS A 602 9.93 -20.91 -32.41
N ASP A 603 9.86 -22.17 -32.83
CA ASP A 603 9.39 -22.63 -34.14
C ASP A 603 7.93 -23.10 -34.10
N ASN A 604 7.27 -23.03 -32.94
CA ASN A 604 5.84 -23.25 -32.81
C ASN A 604 5.11 -21.95 -33.16
N ILE A 605 4.14 -22.02 -34.07
CA ILE A 605 3.34 -20.88 -34.52
C ILE A 605 2.56 -20.21 -33.37
N ASP A 606 2.24 -20.97 -32.32
CA ASP A 606 1.54 -20.47 -31.13
C ASP A 606 2.49 -19.88 -30.09
N SER A 607 3.82 -19.94 -30.30
CA SER A 607 4.79 -19.36 -29.38
C SER A 607 4.79 -17.84 -29.47
N SER A 608 4.82 -17.17 -28.31
CA SER A 608 5.00 -15.71 -28.24
C SER A 608 6.31 -15.24 -28.88
N THR A 609 7.32 -16.11 -28.92
CA THR A 609 8.64 -15.82 -29.51
C THR A 609 8.75 -16.28 -30.96
N TYR A 610 7.66 -16.76 -31.57
CA TYR A 610 7.62 -17.05 -33.00
C TYR A 610 7.81 -15.75 -33.79
N SER A 611 8.60 -15.79 -34.84
CA SER A 611 9.00 -14.59 -35.62
C SER A 611 7.83 -13.68 -36.05
N LYS A 612 6.65 -14.26 -36.34
CA LYS A 612 5.44 -13.52 -36.74
C LYS A 612 4.59 -12.99 -35.57
N ASN A 613 4.94 -13.34 -34.33
CA ASN A 613 4.23 -12.94 -33.12
C ASN A 613 5.03 -11.91 -32.29
N LEU A 614 6.26 -11.57 -32.72
CA LEU A 614 7.17 -10.68 -31.98
C LEU A 614 6.64 -9.25 -31.89
N ASP A 615 5.93 -8.76 -32.91
CA ASP A 615 5.24 -7.47 -32.90
C ASP A 615 4.27 -7.36 -31.71
N LYS A 616 3.45 -8.39 -31.51
CA LYS A 616 2.51 -8.48 -30.41
C LYS A 616 3.24 -8.64 -29.08
N THR A 617 4.20 -9.57 -29.00
CA THR A 617 4.94 -9.85 -27.77
C THR A 617 5.75 -8.65 -27.27
N CYS A 618 6.40 -7.91 -28.16
CA CYS A 618 7.12 -6.68 -27.81
C CYS A 618 6.16 -5.52 -27.49
N GLY A 619 4.95 -5.53 -28.07
CA GLY A 619 3.90 -4.52 -27.84
C GLY A 619 3.13 -4.69 -26.53
N LEU A 620 3.28 -5.84 -25.84
CA LEU A 620 2.61 -6.09 -24.58
C LEU A 620 2.99 -5.05 -23.51
N SER A 621 1.98 -4.57 -22.78
CA SER A 621 2.14 -3.67 -21.65
C SER A 621 2.74 -2.29 -21.98
N GLU A 622 2.55 -1.81 -23.22
CA GLU A 622 2.98 -0.47 -23.70
C GLU A 622 4.50 -0.23 -23.68
N CYS A 623 5.33 -1.25 -23.46
CA CYS A 623 6.79 -1.13 -23.44
C CYS A 623 7.36 -0.70 -24.81
N HIS A 624 6.81 -1.25 -25.90
CA HIS A 624 7.10 -0.84 -27.28
C HIS A 624 5.80 -0.60 -28.05
N ALA A 625 5.04 0.43 -27.67
CA ALA A 625 3.71 0.76 -28.23
C ALA A 625 3.64 0.91 -29.77
N TYR A 626 4.78 1.04 -30.45
CA TYR A 626 4.86 1.14 -31.92
C TYR A 626 5.33 -0.14 -32.60
N SER A 627 5.45 -1.26 -31.87
CA SER A 627 5.94 -2.54 -32.41
C SER A 627 5.12 -3.03 -33.60
N GLU A 628 3.80 -2.80 -33.62
CA GLU A 628 2.90 -3.20 -34.71
C GLU A 628 3.00 -2.29 -35.95
N HIS A 629 3.76 -1.20 -35.91
CA HIS A 629 3.90 -0.27 -37.03
C HIS A 629 4.94 -0.76 -38.04
N VAL A 630 4.60 -0.72 -39.34
CA VAL A 630 5.39 -1.26 -40.48
C VAL A 630 6.85 -0.76 -40.53
N ILE A 631 7.10 0.46 -40.04
CA ILE A 631 8.45 1.07 -40.01
C ILE A 631 9.38 0.40 -38.97
N ASN A 632 8.85 -0.31 -37.99
CA ASN A 632 9.60 -0.91 -36.88
C ASN A 632 9.97 -2.39 -37.10
N GLU A 633 9.76 -2.92 -38.31
CA GLU A 633 10.06 -4.33 -38.64
C GLU A 633 11.55 -4.68 -38.43
N ILE A 634 12.47 -3.71 -38.53
CA ILE A 634 13.90 -3.89 -38.26
C ILE A 634 14.16 -4.03 -36.75
N PHE A 635 13.47 -3.26 -35.92
CA PHE A 635 13.58 -3.31 -34.46
C PHE A 635 13.12 -4.67 -33.92
N LEU A 636 12.04 -5.23 -34.47
CA LEU A 636 11.52 -6.56 -34.12
C LEU A 636 12.41 -7.74 -34.53
N LYS A 637 13.41 -7.50 -35.39
CA LYS A 637 14.41 -8.49 -35.81
C LYS A 637 15.66 -8.49 -34.92
N THR A 638 15.69 -7.66 -33.86
CA THR A 638 16.79 -7.64 -32.89
C THR A 638 16.84 -8.98 -32.16
N ASP A 639 17.97 -9.67 -32.27
CA ASP A 639 18.17 -10.96 -31.66
C ASP A 639 18.52 -10.81 -30.17
N MET A 640 17.58 -11.17 -29.30
CA MET A 640 17.76 -11.08 -27.84
C MET A 640 18.71 -12.13 -27.27
N HIS A 641 19.10 -13.13 -28.07
CA HIS A 641 20.04 -14.18 -27.72
C HIS A 641 21.26 -14.18 -28.66
N ASP A 642 21.63 -13.00 -29.15
CA ASP A 642 22.79 -12.82 -30.01
C ASP A 642 24.09 -13.16 -29.25
N LEU A 643 24.86 -14.08 -29.81
CA LEU A 643 26.13 -14.52 -29.24
C LEU A 643 27.21 -13.44 -29.38
N ASP A 644 27.08 -12.53 -30.34
CA ASP A 644 28.03 -11.42 -30.56
C ASP A 644 27.99 -10.39 -29.42
N LEU A 645 26.96 -10.44 -28.57
CA LEU A 645 26.88 -9.64 -27.34
C LEU A 645 27.81 -10.16 -26.23
N LEU A 646 28.32 -11.39 -26.34
CA LEU A 646 29.20 -11.98 -25.33
C LEU A 646 30.63 -11.42 -25.47
N PRO A 647 31.30 -11.07 -24.36
CA PRO A 647 32.69 -10.66 -24.40
C PRO A 647 33.58 -11.73 -25.04
N ILE A 648 34.63 -11.32 -25.76
CA ILE A 648 35.58 -12.22 -26.45
C ILE A 648 36.21 -13.24 -25.49
N ASN A 649 36.33 -12.91 -24.19
CA ASN A 649 36.89 -13.79 -23.15
C ASN A 649 35.81 -14.50 -22.31
N TYR A 650 34.59 -14.70 -22.84
CA TYR A 650 33.54 -15.38 -22.10
C TYR A 650 33.91 -16.84 -21.84
N LYS A 651 33.99 -17.21 -20.55
CA LYS A 651 34.59 -18.42 -19.94
C LYS A 651 34.20 -19.79 -20.53
N TYR A 652 33.24 -19.83 -21.45
CA TYR A 652 32.65 -21.05 -22.03
C TYR A 652 32.75 -21.14 -23.56
N LEU A 653 33.39 -20.16 -24.20
CA LEU A 653 33.77 -20.24 -25.61
C LEU A 653 35.09 -21.03 -25.69
N ASP A 654 35.03 -22.25 -26.21
CA ASP A 654 36.23 -23.07 -26.46
C ASP A 654 37.26 -22.25 -27.25
N ASP A 655 38.48 -22.14 -26.70
CA ASP A 655 39.58 -21.29 -27.18
C ASP A 655 40.00 -21.59 -28.65
N GLU A 656 39.61 -22.73 -29.20
CA GLU A 656 39.90 -23.11 -30.59
C GLU A 656 39.18 -22.26 -31.65
N ILE A 657 38.03 -21.65 -31.33
CA ILE A 657 37.19 -20.95 -32.32
C ILE A 657 37.56 -19.47 -32.47
N ILE A 658 38.04 -18.82 -31.40
CA ILE A 658 38.27 -17.36 -31.35
C ILE A 658 39.54 -16.92 -32.10
N ILE A 659 40.60 -17.74 -32.10
CA ILE A 659 41.91 -17.32 -32.61
C ILE A 659 41.95 -17.24 -34.15
N ARG A 660 41.14 -18.04 -34.84
CA ARG A 660 41.23 -18.15 -36.31
C ARG A 660 40.57 -17.01 -37.10
N GLN A 661 39.75 -16.16 -36.49
CA GLN A 661 38.89 -15.24 -37.26
C GLN A 661 38.98 -13.74 -36.93
N SER A 662 39.75 -13.29 -35.93
CA SER A 662 39.77 -11.84 -35.61
C SER A 662 40.88 -11.06 -36.33
N GLY A 663 40.50 -10.00 -37.06
CA GLY A 663 41.41 -9.11 -37.81
C GLY A 663 42.34 -8.23 -36.97
N TRP A 664 42.32 -8.37 -35.65
CA TRP A 664 43.11 -7.60 -34.69
C TRP A 664 44.61 -7.91 -34.73
N SER A 665 44.99 -9.13 -35.12
CA SER A 665 46.40 -9.54 -35.28
C SER A 665 47.13 -8.68 -36.32
N LYS A 666 46.43 -8.24 -37.37
CA LYS A 666 46.99 -7.39 -38.43
C LYS A 666 47.16 -5.93 -37.99
N ALA A 667 46.26 -5.43 -37.14
CA ALA A 667 46.30 -4.06 -36.63
C ALA A 667 47.39 -3.85 -35.57
N LEU A 668 47.66 -4.86 -34.74
CA LEU A 668 48.67 -4.79 -33.68
C LEU A 668 50.10 -4.67 -34.23
N MET A 669 50.39 -5.33 -35.36
CA MET A 669 51.72 -5.28 -35.99
C MET A 669 52.07 -3.88 -36.54
N LEU A 670 51.07 -3.08 -36.91
CA LEU A 670 51.27 -1.74 -37.48
C LEU A 670 51.50 -0.66 -36.41
N LEU A 671 50.97 -0.85 -35.20
CA LEU A 671 50.96 0.19 -34.15
C LEU A 671 52.07 0.02 -33.09
N ALA A 672 52.66 -1.17 -32.99
CA ALA A 672 53.71 -1.47 -32.01
C ALA A 672 54.94 -0.53 -32.06
N PRO A 673 55.47 -0.11 -33.24
CA PRO A 673 56.65 0.76 -33.29
C PRO A 673 56.40 2.16 -32.70
N VAL A 674 55.19 2.70 -32.91
CA VAL A 674 54.80 4.04 -32.44
C VAL A 674 54.68 4.06 -30.91
N VAL A 675 54.12 3.01 -30.33
CA VAL A 675 53.96 2.87 -28.88
C VAL A 675 55.31 2.76 -28.17
N ILE A 676 56.27 2.05 -28.77
CA ILE A 676 57.62 1.90 -28.21
C ILE A 676 58.38 3.24 -28.20
N VAL A 677 58.29 4.04 -29.27
CA VAL A 677 58.93 5.37 -29.34
C VAL A 677 58.36 6.32 -28.29
N LEU A 678 57.03 6.33 -28.11
CA LEU A 678 56.36 7.17 -27.11
C LEU A 678 56.69 6.74 -25.68
N ALA A 679 56.78 5.43 -25.42
CA ALA A 679 57.14 4.91 -24.11
C ALA A 679 58.59 5.27 -23.71
N ILE A 680 59.53 5.19 -24.66
CA ILE A 680 60.94 5.57 -24.42
C ILE A 680 61.05 7.08 -24.13
N GLY A 681 60.36 7.93 -24.90
CA GLY A 681 60.33 9.38 -24.64
C GLY A 681 59.74 9.74 -23.27
N MET A 682 58.72 9.01 -22.84
CA MET A 682 58.08 9.20 -21.53
C MET A 682 58.99 8.76 -20.37
N LEU A 683 59.74 7.66 -20.54
CA LEU A 683 60.73 7.20 -19.57
C LEU A 683 61.89 8.20 -19.42
N PHE A 684 62.37 8.76 -20.53
CA PHE A 684 63.46 9.75 -20.53
C PHE A 684 63.07 11.05 -19.81
N SER A 685 61.84 11.53 -20.04
CA SER A 685 61.28 12.69 -19.33
C SER A 685 61.09 12.44 -17.84
N MET A 686 60.76 11.20 -17.44
CA MET A 686 60.58 10.83 -16.03
C MET A 686 61.91 10.71 -15.28
N LEU A 687 62.95 10.17 -15.90
CA LEU A 687 64.25 9.97 -15.24
C LEU A 687 65.07 11.25 -15.11
N PHE A 688 65.00 12.17 -16.07
CA PHE A 688 65.87 13.36 -16.11
C PHE A 688 65.14 14.70 -15.92
N GLY A 689 63.81 14.71 -15.87
CA GLY A 689 63.02 15.93 -15.70
C GLY A 689 62.99 16.47 -14.27
N LYS A 690 63.93 17.35 -13.88
CA LYS A 690 63.88 18.05 -12.59
C LYS A 690 62.65 18.96 -12.48
N LYS A 691 61.81 18.71 -11.46
CA LYS A 691 60.60 19.48 -11.14
C LYS A 691 60.90 20.95 -10.80
N ARG A 692 60.71 21.88 -11.74
CA ARG A 692 60.48 23.29 -11.40
C ARG A 692 59.03 23.47 -10.94
N LYS A 693 58.82 24.05 -9.76
CA LYS A 693 57.50 24.53 -9.31
C LYS A 693 57.08 25.73 -10.16
N GLY A 694 56.41 25.45 -11.28
CA GLY A 694 55.75 26.46 -12.11
C GLY A 694 54.30 26.64 -11.65
N VAL A 695 53.94 27.89 -11.34
CA VAL A 695 52.58 28.33 -11.03
C VAL A 695 51.70 28.08 -12.25
N VAL A 696 50.74 27.15 -12.14
CA VAL A 696 49.79 26.87 -13.22
C VAL A 696 48.52 27.69 -13.00
N PHE A 697 48.31 28.68 -13.87
CA PHE A 697 47.09 29.46 -14.01
C PHE A 697 45.89 28.54 -14.28
N SER A 698 44.94 28.45 -13.34
CA SER A 698 43.65 27.81 -13.63
C SER A 698 42.73 28.83 -14.31
N ARG A 699 42.47 28.60 -15.59
CA ARG A 699 41.64 29.47 -16.43
C ARG A 699 40.13 29.30 -16.15
N PHE A 700 39.76 28.33 -15.31
CA PHE A 700 38.37 27.97 -15.01
C PHE A 700 38.19 27.51 -13.56
N GLY A 701 38.54 28.37 -12.60
CA GLY A 701 38.25 28.19 -11.17
C GLY A 701 37.17 29.16 -10.68
N GLY A 702 36.36 28.73 -9.70
CA GLY A 702 35.14 29.40 -9.21
C GLY A 702 35.24 30.88 -8.81
N ASP A 703 36.45 31.43 -8.72
CA ASP A 703 36.68 32.86 -8.51
C ASP A 703 36.35 33.72 -9.75
N TYR A 704 36.47 33.16 -10.96
CA TYR A 704 36.03 33.83 -12.20
C TYR A 704 34.50 33.98 -12.26
N PHE A 705 33.77 32.94 -11.86
CA PHE A 705 32.31 32.94 -11.79
C PHE A 705 31.79 34.01 -10.81
N GLN A 706 32.39 34.09 -9.60
CA GLN A 706 31.98 35.10 -8.61
C GLN A 706 32.25 36.54 -9.04
N ARG A 707 33.30 36.79 -9.83
CA ARG A 707 33.64 38.15 -10.30
C ARG A 707 32.80 38.59 -11.49
N LYS A 708 32.59 37.73 -12.49
CA LYS A 708 31.92 38.08 -13.75
C LYS A 708 30.39 37.99 -13.69
N MET A 709 29.84 37.01 -12.97
CA MET A 709 28.39 36.79 -12.94
C MET A 709 27.72 37.45 -11.73
N ILE A 710 28.41 37.52 -10.58
CA ILE A 710 27.86 38.06 -9.32
C ILE A 710 28.36 39.50 -9.05
N GLY A 711 29.22 40.04 -9.93
CA GLY A 711 29.74 41.40 -9.81
C GLY A 711 30.62 41.65 -8.57
N ARG A 712 31.10 40.58 -7.91
CA ARG A 712 31.83 40.69 -6.65
C ARG A 712 33.24 41.22 -6.91
N LYS A 713 33.56 42.42 -6.38
CA LYS A 713 34.90 43.03 -6.55
C LYS A 713 36.00 42.18 -5.89
N PRO A 714 37.21 42.12 -6.47
CA PRO A 714 38.29 41.27 -5.96
C PRO A 714 38.70 41.65 -4.53
N LYS A 715 38.92 40.65 -3.67
CA LYS A 715 39.36 40.83 -2.27
C LYS A 715 40.67 41.66 -2.10
N GLY A 716 41.46 41.83 -3.16
CA GLY A 716 42.68 42.65 -3.16
C GLY A 716 42.43 44.16 -3.06
N GLU A 717 41.33 44.69 -3.63
CA GLU A 717 41.03 46.14 -3.56
C GLU A 717 40.55 46.55 -2.17
N VAL A 718 39.88 45.66 -1.44
CA VAL A 718 39.39 45.92 -0.07
C VAL A 718 40.55 46.03 0.92
N LYS A 719 41.63 45.26 0.73
CA LYS A 719 42.88 45.41 1.52
C LYS A 719 43.67 46.66 1.13
N LYS A 720 43.72 47.04 -0.16
CA LYS A 720 44.40 48.27 -0.60
C LYS A 720 43.72 49.53 -0.06
N LYS A 721 42.38 49.61 -0.03
CA LYS A 721 41.67 50.76 0.59
C LYS A 721 41.91 50.85 2.10
N LYS A 722 41.91 49.73 2.83
CA LYS A 722 42.21 49.71 4.27
C LYS A 722 43.68 50.06 4.58
N ALA A 723 44.64 49.56 3.79
CA ALA A 723 46.06 49.88 3.96
C ALA A 723 46.40 51.33 3.56
N MET A 724 45.71 51.91 2.57
CA MET A 724 45.90 53.31 2.15
C MET A 724 45.25 54.30 3.14
N GLN A 725 44.17 53.91 3.82
CA GLN A 725 43.62 54.65 4.98
C GLN A 725 44.48 54.53 6.24
N GLN A 726 45.20 53.42 6.44
CA GLN A 726 46.16 53.26 7.54
C GLN A 726 47.49 53.97 7.30
N LYS A 727 47.98 54.04 6.05
CA LYS A 727 49.22 54.77 5.68
C LYS A 727 49.10 56.29 5.70
N LYS A 728 47.88 56.87 5.68
CA LYS A 728 47.69 58.31 5.90
C LYS A 728 47.75 58.74 7.37
N ARG A 729 47.93 57.81 8.32
CA ARG A 729 47.92 58.11 9.76
C ARG A 729 49.25 57.95 10.48
N ILE A 730 50.30 57.42 9.85
CA ILE A 730 51.63 57.33 10.48
C ILE A 730 52.74 57.40 9.41
N LYS A 731 53.23 58.60 9.14
CA LYS A 731 54.63 58.97 9.37
C LYS A 731 54.69 60.49 9.67
N PRO A 732 55.61 60.94 10.53
CA PRO A 732 55.75 62.32 11.00
C PRO A 732 56.09 63.30 9.87
#